data_AF-A0A822XJP1-F1
#
_entry.id   AF-A0A822XJP1-F1
#
_cell.length_a   1.000
_cell.length_b   1.000
_cell.length_c   1.000
_cell.angle_alpha   90.00
_cell.angle_beta   90.00
_cell.angle_gamma   90.00
#
_symmetry.space_group_name_H-M   'P 1'
#
loop_
_entity.id
_entity.type
_entity.pdbx_description
1 polymer ?
#
loop_
_entity_poly.entity_id
_entity_poly.type
_entity_poly.pdbx_seq_one_letter_code
_entity_poly.pdbx_strand_id
1 'polypeptide(L)'
;MAFCGVGFNSGPGSIELLHASENSSTRLITPFREHLIRRMTNFPARPFRRMRCSAGRAMSPSEQKGNNPTVGHSSLEEELGPVMKFKMSDFSVCDRVSIGLGGRADELVFEATVMDCHSPLYKTRVVLRQLTSPQAQRRGRRAIEVLKKLARRRIMYHSYSMQVHGHVSQSTDTNHSSFTLVHGYHGSYSLRHWLQLSDWLPTLEATLALDEEYVRKVGDDTVGGPTISRKLRLIRILMRDLLIGVNYLHSHGLAHTELRLENVHISPLDRHIKVGILGNAADFYDGSPDNSTLDSNFNRRKMMIAFDMRCVGFIMAKMVLRELMDPLIFMKFKSFLNKGNNPACLREFLLPILCNNFPSGNPGLQILDRNSGAGWNLLSLLLATKPSERISCLDALRHPFLCGPRWRVDASMDMVRWGLGSTAVRIAEEYIYVRRQRSRLSHFIELMEMLNPHPKPKNWLELLPGRWRLLYCTGRHIGLTLRQPSARVLIGDVHLTVTRTSKMNTALSFTSDVGFVVMVGSNWPHKKTGMSGKLQVSSSVRLTAGRRQYLMEEKARGKYTSSPESVTKKLSNRKWRASSMKELPSSLPVAKFTSGEVEVTMRLDDSSLQKVDVATTVLKEVRMQVPPEMFDLSRIICGTYVDPRLLVLRGVDGSALLFTRSCM
;
A
#
# COMPACT_ATOMS: atom_id res chain seq x y z
N MET A 1 14.29 -30.00 26.42
CA MET A 1 14.25 -30.00 27.89
C MET A 1 15.26 -28.97 28.40
N ALA A 2 15.09 -28.53 29.65
CA ALA A 2 15.71 -27.38 30.36
C ALA A 2 14.97 -26.04 30.19
N PHE A 3 14.07 -25.81 31.15
CA PHE A 3 13.56 -24.52 31.62
C PHE A 3 14.67 -23.76 32.35
N CYS A 4 14.75 -22.44 32.15
CA CYS A 4 15.19 -21.40 33.11
C CYS A 4 14.54 -20.10 32.57
N GLY A 5 13.70 -19.34 33.25
CA GLY A 5 13.56 -19.09 34.68
C GLY A 5 13.44 -17.57 34.80
N VAL A 6 12.21 -17.06 34.84
CA VAL A 6 11.91 -15.63 35.08
C VAL A 6 12.16 -15.38 36.57
N GLY A 7 13.08 -14.47 36.89
CA GLY A 7 13.28 -13.95 38.24
C GLY A 7 12.78 -12.51 38.33
N PHE A 8 11.70 -12.30 39.07
CA PHE A 8 11.36 -11.01 39.66
C PHE A 8 12.27 -10.80 40.88
N ASN A 9 12.80 -9.58 41.07
CA ASN A 9 13.23 -9.12 42.38
C ASN A 9 12.92 -7.62 42.54
N SER A 10 12.36 -7.30 43.70
CA SER A 10 11.83 -6.01 44.11
C SER A 10 12.73 -5.38 45.20
N GLY A 11 13.39 -4.26 44.85
CA GLY A 11 13.91 -3.13 45.68
C GLY A 11 14.66 -3.39 47.01
N PRO A 12 15.05 -2.33 47.76
CA PRO A 12 15.44 -0.96 47.40
C PRO A 12 16.90 -0.63 47.86
N GLY A 13 17.50 0.47 47.41
CA GLY A 13 18.81 0.88 47.95
C GLY A 13 19.49 2.00 47.17
N SER A 14 19.24 3.23 47.59
CA SER A 14 20.03 4.43 47.32
C SER A 14 21.52 4.25 47.63
N ILE A 15 22.41 4.76 46.77
CA ILE A 15 23.66 5.45 47.15
C ILE A 15 24.04 6.34 45.97
N GLU A 16 24.10 7.64 46.25
CA GLU A 16 24.70 8.68 45.46
C GLU A 16 26.23 8.53 45.44
N LEU A 17 26.88 8.84 44.33
CA LEU A 17 28.26 9.33 44.32
C LEU A 17 28.45 10.29 43.15
N LEU A 18 28.72 11.54 43.54
CA LEU A 18 29.03 12.72 42.73
C LEU A 18 30.50 12.75 42.30
N HIS A 19 30.78 13.69 41.38
CA HIS A 19 32.08 14.26 40.97
C HIS A 19 32.89 13.48 39.92
N ALA A 20 33.51 14.08 38.89
CA ALA A 20 33.66 15.47 38.49
C ALA A 20 34.03 15.59 36.98
N SER A 21 33.89 16.82 36.51
CA SER A 21 34.34 17.50 35.28
C SER A 21 35.64 17.05 34.60
N GLU A 22 35.71 17.14 33.26
CA GLU A 22 36.47 18.19 32.53
C GLU A 22 36.46 17.98 30.98
N ASN A 23 35.98 19.02 30.29
CA ASN A 23 36.48 19.68 29.07
C ASN A 23 37.08 18.92 27.86
N SER A 24 36.37 19.12 26.74
CA SER A 24 36.83 19.56 25.41
C SER A 24 38.06 18.92 24.74
N SER A 25 37.85 18.31 23.57
CA SER A 25 38.61 18.72 22.38
C SER A 25 37.86 18.45 21.07
N THR A 26 37.70 19.53 20.33
CA THR A 26 37.35 19.64 18.92
C THR A 26 38.35 18.90 18.02
N ARG A 27 37.88 18.00 17.16
CA ARG A 27 38.55 17.70 15.89
C ARG A 27 37.53 17.56 14.74
N LEU A 28 37.56 18.57 13.89
CA LEU A 28 37.00 18.58 12.54
C LEU A 28 37.70 17.51 11.69
N ILE A 29 36.93 16.62 11.08
CA ILE A 29 37.40 15.74 10.00
C ILE A 29 36.70 16.17 8.72
N THR A 30 37.51 16.71 7.82
CA THR A 30 37.22 17.05 6.42
C THR A 30 36.79 15.81 5.62
N PRO A 31 35.80 15.90 4.72
CA PRO A 31 35.51 14.79 3.81
C PRO A 31 36.44 14.84 2.60
N PHE A 32 37.20 13.75 2.44
CA PHE A 32 38.01 13.45 1.25
C PHE A 32 37.13 13.39 -0.01
N ARG A 33 37.53 14.14 -1.04
CA ARG A 33 37.04 14.01 -2.42
C ARG A 33 37.81 12.87 -3.09
N GLU A 34 37.10 11.83 -3.52
CA GLU A 34 37.61 10.93 -4.55
C GLU A 34 36.82 11.11 -5.85
N HIS A 35 37.52 11.66 -6.84
CA HIS A 35 37.13 11.66 -8.24
C HIS A 35 37.31 10.26 -8.81
N LEU A 36 36.22 9.62 -9.25
CA LEU A 36 36.29 8.46 -10.13
C LEU A 36 35.46 8.74 -11.39
N ILE A 37 36.16 9.33 -12.36
CA ILE A 37 35.76 9.43 -13.75
C ILE A 37 35.89 8.02 -14.34
N ARG A 38 34.76 7.40 -14.70
CA ARG A 38 34.78 6.27 -15.64
C ARG A 38 33.71 6.47 -16.71
N ARG A 39 34.19 6.97 -17.86
CA ARG A 39 33.55 6.92 -19.18
C ARG A 39 33.09 5.49 -19.47
N MET A 40 31.83 5.32 -19.86
CA MET A 40 31.43 4.22 -20.74
C MET A 40 30.63 4.79 -21.92
N THR A 41 31.15 4.52 -23.11
CA THR A 41 30.59 4.85 -24.42
C THR A 41 29.76 3.69 -24.96
N ASN A 42 28.61 4.06 -25.54
CA ASN A 42 27.91 3.51 -26.71
C ASN A 42 27.30 2.10 -26.70
N PHE A 43 26.00 2.01 -26.97
CA PHE A 43 25.32 1.39 -28.15
C PHE A 43 23.78 1.25 -27.87
N PRO A 44 22.90 1.07 -28.86
CA PRO A 44 22.48 2.00 -29.91
C PRO A 44 21.01 2.47 -29.73
N ALA A 45 20.71 3.69 -30.16
CA ALA A 45 19.35 4.22 -30.24
C ALA A 45 18.62 3.70 -31.49
N ARG A 46 17.37 3.22 -31.35
CA ARG A 46 16.42 3.07 -32.47
C ARG A 46 15.34 4.16 -32.40
N PRO A 47 14.84 4.64 -33.54
CA PRO A 47 14.24 5.96 -33.67
C PRO A 47 12.74 5.95 -33.39
N PHE A 48 12.24 6.92 -32.62
CA PHE A 48 10.80 7.21 -32.54
C PHE A 48 10.48 8.50 -33.29
N ARG A 49 9.51 8.37 -34.20
CA ARG A 49 9.06 9.34 -35.20
C ARG A 49 8.64 10.67 -34.57
N ARG A 50 9.27 11.76 -35.05
CA ARG A 50 8.79 13.15 -34.88
C ARG A 50 7.52 13.34 -35.72
N MET A 51 6.40 13.60 -35.07
CA MET A 51 5.23 14.18 -35.73
C MET A 51 5.52 15.67 -35.93
N ARG A 52 5.73 16.08 -37.19
CA ARG A 52 5.82 17.50 -37.59
C ARG A 52 4.40 18.04 -37.72
N CYS A 53 4.06 19.07 -36.97
CA CYS A 53 2.95 19.95 -37.31
C CYS A 53 3.55 21.18 -38.01
N SER A 54 3.12 21.40 -39.25
CA SER A 54 3.52 22.47 -40.15
C SER A 54 3.02 23.83 -39.64
N ALA A 55 3.91 24.83 -39.67
CA ALA A 55 3.57 26.24 -39.52
C ALA A 55 2.78 26.70 -40.77
N GLY A 56 1.52 27.09 -40.57
CA GLY A 56 0.72 27.75 -41.60
C GLY A 56 1.18 29.20 -41.77
N ARG A 57 1.46 29.57 -43.02
CA ARG A 57 1.86 30.90 -43.48
C ARG A 57 0.90 32.00 -43.02
N ALA A 58 1.47 33.11 -42.57
CA ALA A 58 0.81 34.40 -42.47
C ALA A 58 0.50 34.93 -43.88
N MET A 59 -0.74 35.37 -44.10
CA MET A 59 -1.13 36.22 -45.23
C MET A 59 -1.51 37.59 -44.68
N SER A 60 -0.87 38.63 -45.21
CA SER A 60 -1.19 40.04 -44.99
C SER A 60 -2.42 40.45 -45.81
N PRO A 61 -3.37 41.24 -45.26
CA PRO A 61 -4.33 41.97 -46.06
C PRO A 61 -3.83 43.40 -46.34
N SER A 62 -3.97 43.76 -47.61
CA SER A 62 -3.80 45.07 -48.23
C SER A 62 -4.55 46.20 -47.51
N GLU A 63 -3.94 47.38 -47.55
CA GLU A 63 -4.53 48.68 -47.22
C GLU A 63 -5.78 48.96 -48.06
N GLN A 64 -6.87 49.42 -47.41
CA GLN A 64 -7.87 50.29 -48.01
C GLN A 64 -8.33 51.30 -46.94
N LYS A 65 -8.22 52.59 -47.29
CA LYS A 65 -8.62 53.76 -46.49
C LYS A 65 -10.14 53.85 -46.36
N GLY A 66 -10.62 54.19 -45.17
CA GLY A 66 -11.98 54.65 -44.88
C GLY A 66 -12.05 55.28 -43.49
N ASN A 67 -12.52 56.53 -43.42
CA ASN A 67 -12.48 57.43 -42.25
C ASN A 67 -13.53 57.12 -41.15
N ASN A 68 -13.09 57.29 -39.88
CA ASN A 68 -13.81 57.74 -38.66
C ASN A 68 -15.00 56.95 -38.06
N PRO A 69 -15.33 57.11 -36.74
CA PRO A 69 -14.52 57.57 -35.60
C PRO A 69 -14.49 56.58 -34.41
N THR A 70 -13.51 56.83 -33.56
CA THR A 70 -13.34 56.51 -32.14
C THR A 70 -14.59 56.03 -31.38
N VAL A 71 -14.61 54.76 -30.97
CA VAL A 71 -15.35 54.30 -29.79
C VAL A 71 -14.31 53.76 -28.82
N GLY A 72 -14.03 54.54 -27.77
CA GLY A 72 -13.16 54.13 -26.69
C GLY A 72 -13.71 52.86 -26.06
N HIS A 73 -12.98 51.75 -26.22
CA HIS A 73 -13.14 50.64 -25.31
C HIS A 73 -12.59 51.08 -23.96
N SER A 74 -13.54 51.50 -23.12
CA SER A 74 -13.38 51.77 -21.70
C SER A 74 -12.53 50.69 -21.03
N SER A 75 -11.39 51.12 -20.53
CA SER A 75 -10.48 50.46 -19.61
C SER A 75 -11.13 50.20 -18.24
N LEU A 76 -12.26 49.47 -18.22
CA LEU A 76 -13.12 49.30 -17.05
C LEU A 76 -13.35 47.82 -16.67
N GLU A 77 -12.48 46.91 -17.13
CA GLU A 77 -12.44 45.51 -16.66
C GLU A 77 -11.16 45.16 -15.87
N GLU A 78 -10.33 46.14 -15.50
CA GLU A 78 -9.14 45.92 -14.66
C GLU A 78 -9.37 46.12 -13.15
N GLU A 79 -10.53 46.64 -12.73
CA GLU A 79 -10.79 46.91 -11.31
C GLU A 79 -11.50 45.73 -10.63
N LEU A 80 -10.81 45.14 -9.65
CA LEU A 80 -11.27 44.11 -8.70
C LEU A 80 -11.21 42.65 -9.17
N GLY A 81 -10.07 42.25 -9.72
CA GLY A 81 -9.69 40.83 -9.74
C GLY A 81 -9.30 40.32 -8.33
N PRO A 82 -9.60 39.05 -7.97
CA PRO A 82 -9.23 38.41 -6.69
C PRO A 82 -7.71 38.13 -6.55
N VAL A 83 -6.91 38.57 -7.52
CA VAL A 83 -5.48 38.28 -7.63
C VAL A 83 -4.75 39.59 -7.73
N MET A 84 -3.93 39.89 -6.73
CA MET A 84 -3.13 41.12 -6.73
C MET A 84 -1.89 40.98 -7.62
N LYS A 85 -1.64 42.00 -8.43
CA LYS A 85 -0.37 42.18 -9.13
C LYS A 85 0.52 43.05 -8.26
N PHE A 86 1.58 42.44 -7.74
CA PHE A 86 2.55 43.13 -6.89
C PHE A 86 3.76 43.56 -7.70
N LYS A 87 4.46 44.58 -7.21
CA LYS A 87 5.84 44.93 -7.62
C LYS A 87 6.81 44.33 -6.62
N MET A 88 8.03 44.03 -7.07
CA MET A 88 9.06 43.47 -6.17
C MET A 88 9.44 44.46 -5.06
N SER A 89 9.32 45.77 -5.31
CA SER A 89 9.50 46.86 -4.34
C SER A 89 8.51 46.82 -3.18
N ASP A 90 7.38 46.13 -3.33
CA ASP A 90 6.32 46.08 -2.31
C ASP A 90 6.70 45.12 -1.16
N PHE A 91 7.84 44.44 -1.26
CA PHE A 91 8.28 43.41 -0.32
C PHE A 91 9.63 43.73 0.30
N SER A 92 9.72 43.54 1.61
CA SER A 92 11.00 43.36 2.31
C SER A 92 11.32 41.86 2.36
N VAL A 93 12.30 41.43 1.58
CA VAL A 93 12.73 40.02 1.50
C VAL A 93 13.64 39.69 2.67
N CYS A 94 13.37 38.59 3.38
CA CYS A 94 14.23 38.14 4.46
C CYS A 94 15.50 37.45 3.92
N ASP A 95 16.65 37.70 4.55
CA ASP A 95 17.95 37.12 4.17
C ASP A 95 18.02 35.59 4.24
N ARG A 96 17.07 34.95 4.95
CA ARG A 96 17.01 33.50 5.12
C ARG A 96 16.20 32.86 4.00
N VAL A 97 16.88 32.16 3.09
CA VAL A 97 16.25 31.24 2.14
C VAL A 97 15.63 30.09 2.93
N SER A 98 14.32 29.87 2.74
CA SER A 98 13.62 28.78 3.41
C SER A 98 14.13 27.41 2.91
N ILE A 99 15.07 26.81 3.64
CA ILE A 99 15.51 25.42 3.47
C ILE A 99 14.32 24.54 3.88
N GLY A 100 13.45 24.20 2.93
CA GLY A 100 12.21 23.47 3.25
C GLY A 100 11.07 23.61 2.25
N LEU A 101 11.02 24.73 1.53
CA LEU A 101 9.89 25.09 0.66
C LEU A 101 10.18 24.90 -0.84
N GLY A 102 11.46 24.83 -1.23
CA GLY A 102 11.91 24.58 -2.60
C GLY A 102 12.01 23.09 -2.91
N GLY A 103 10.90 22.45 -3.24
CA GLY A 103 10.87 21.02 -3.57
C GLY A 103 11.38 20.67 -4.97
N ARG A 104 11.71 21.66 -5.80
CA ARG A 104 12.14 21.46 -7.19
C ARG A 104 13.34 22.35 -7.53
N ALA A 105 14.20 21.84 -8.41
CA ALA A 105 15.40 22.55 -8.86
C ALA A 105 15.11 23.79 -9.71
N ASP A 106 13.87 23.98 -10.19
CA ASP A 106 13.44 25.09 -11.03
C ASP A 106 12.65 26.19 -10.28
N GLU A 107 12.74 26.21 -8.94
CA GLU A 107 11.98 27.12 -8.08
C GLU A 107 12.87 27.62 -6.92
N LEU A 108 12.86 28.94 -6.68
CA LEU A 108 13.48 29.57 -5.52
C LEU A 108 12.39 30.11 -4.60
N VAL A 109 12.55 29.95 -3.29
CA VAL A 109 11.53 30.33 -2.31
C VAL A 109 12.10 31.22 -1.22
N PHE A 110 11.51 32.40 -1.09
CA PHE A 110 11.91 33.43 -0.14
C PHE A 110 10.75 33.74 0.82
N GLU A 111 11.09 34.04 2.06
CA GLU A 111 10.15 34.68 2.98
C GLU A 111 10.23 36.19 2.78
N ALA A 112 9.10 36.88 2.82
CA ALA A 112 9.05 38.33 2.70
C ALA A 112 7.92 38.93 3.54
N THR A 113 8.02 40.21 3.84
CA THR A 113 6.95 40.99 4.47
C THR A 113 6.44 42.03 3.49
N VAL A 114 5.11 42.13 3.35
CA VAL A 114 4.49 43.13 2.47
C VAL A 114 4.57 44.50 3.13
N MET A 115 5.14 45.48 2.43
CA MET A 115 5.36 46.84 2.92
C MET A 115 4.45 47.88 2.26
N ASP A 116 3.70 47.51 1.22
CA ASP A 116 2.70 48.37 0.61
C ASP A 116 1.52 48.61 1.57
N CYS A 117 1.34 49.87 1.98
CA CYS A 117 0.30 50.29 2.92
C CYS A 117 -1.10 50.29 2.31
N HIS A 118 -1.22 50.26 0.98
CA HIS A 118 -2.50 50.17 0.29
C HIS A 118 -2.96 48.72 0.07
N SER A 119 -2.09 47.75 0.32
CA SER A 119 -2.42 46.33 0.23
C SER A 119 -3.17 45.85 1.47
N PRO A 120 -4.21 45.00 1.32
CA PRO A 120 -4.86 44.33 2.45
C PRO A 120 -3.91 43.38 3.22
N LEU A 121 -2.69 43.16 2.70
CA LEU A 121 -1.66 42.34 3.32
C LEU A 121 -0.55 43.18 3.97
N TYR A 122 -0.72 44.49 4.19
CA TYR A 122 0.29 45.33 4.84
C TYR A 122 0.81 44.74 6.16
N LYS A 123 2.15 44.70 6.33
CA LYS A 123 2.87 44.08 7.46
C LYS A 123 2.64 42.57 7.65
N THR A 124 2.04 41.89 6.67
CA THR A 124 1.83 40.44 6.72
C THR A 124 3.02 39.71 6.11
N ARG A 125 3.40 38.57 6.70
CA ARG A 125 4.43 37.69 6.15
C ARG A 125 3.85 36.85 5.02
N VAL A 126 4.57 36.78 3.92
CA VAL A 126 4.23 36.01 2.71
C VAL A 126 5.44 35.21 2.25
N VAL A 127 5.19 34.29 1.32
CA VAL A 127 6.22 33.52 0.66
C VAL A 127 6.23 33.87 -0.82
N LEU A 128 7.40 34.23 -1.31
CA LEU A 128 7.69 34.51 -2.71
C LEU A 128 8.31 33.28 -3.35
N ARG A 129 7.59 32.64 -4.27
CA ARG A 129 8.08 31.49 -5.03
C ARG A 129 8.44 31.93 -6.45
N GLN A 130 9.72 32.17 -6.69
CA GLN A 130 10.26 32.57 -7.98
C GLN A 130 10.44 31.34 -8.88
N LEU A 131 9.81 31.37 -10.05
CA LEU A 131 9.78 30.29 -11.02
C LEU A 131 10.75 30.59 -12.16
N THR A 132 11.86 29.86 -12.20
CA THR A 132 12.97 30.16 -13.12
C THR A 132 12.77 29.49 -14.49
N SER A 133 12.28 28.26 -14.53
CA SER A 133 12.10 27.52 -15.80
C SER A 133 10.82 27.93 -16.54
N PRO A 134 10.80 27.88 -17.89
CA PRO A 134 9.57 28.12 -18.67
C PRO A 134 8.42 27.17 -18.31
N GLN A 135 8.73 25.96 -17.82
CA GLN A 135 7.72 25.01 -17.36
C GLN A 135 7.17 25.41 -15.98
N ALA A 136 8.03 25.85 -15.05
CA ALA A 136 7.62 26.38 -13.76
C ALA A 136 6.72 27.61 -13.93
N GLN A 137 7.11 28.55 -14.78
CA GLN A 137 6.32 29.77 -15.04
C GLN A 137 4.94 29.47 -15.61
N ARG A 138 4.82 28.47 -16.50
CA ARG A 138 3.52 27.99 -16.99
C ARG A 138 2.63 27.47 -15.85
N ARG A 139 3.20 26.68 -14.93
CA ARG A 139 2.49 26.22 -13.72
C ARG A 139 2.08 27.39 -12.83
N GLY A 140 2.94 28.40 -12.70
CA GLY A 140 2.66 29.62 -11.96
C GLY A 140 1.47 30.38 -12.52
N ARG A 141 1.48 30.68 -13.82
CA ARG A 141 0.38 31.35 -14.51
C ARG A 141 -0.94 30.59 -14.40
N ARG A 142 -0.90 29.26 -14.55
CA ARG A 142 -2.08 28.41 -14.37
C ARG A 142 -2.60 28.41 -12.93
N ALA A 143 -1.75 28.52 -11.91
CA ALA A 143 -2.19 28.67 -10.52
C ALA A 143 -3.09 29.91 -10.34
N ILE A 144 -2.71 31.02 -10.99
CA ILE A 144 -3.46 32.27 -10.99
C ILE A 144 -4.80 32.11 -11.72
N GLU A 145 -4.82 31.43 -12.86
CA GLU A 145 -6.05 31.12 -13.59
C GLU A 145 -7.03 30.28 -12.75
N VAL A 146 -6.52 29.27 -12.05
CA VAL A 146 -7.32 28.44 -11.14
C VAL A 146 -7.92 29.28 -10.01
N LEU A 147 -7.13 30.19 -9.43
CA LEU A 147 -7.62 31.12 -8.40
C LEU A 147 -8.73 32.04 -8.96
N LYS A 148 -8.53 32.61 -10.15
CA LYS A 148 -9.57 33.41 -10.83
C LYS A 148 -10.86 32.59 -11.02
N LYS A 149 -10.76 31.32 -11.41
CA LYS A 149 -11.91 30.41 -11.55
C LYS A 149 -12.62 30.15 -10.21
N LEU A 150 -11.88 29.91 -9.13
CA LEU A 150 -12.44 29.70 -7.78
C LEU A 150 -13.20 30.92 -7.28
N ALA A 151 -12.60 32.10 -7.42
CA ALA A 151 -13.22 33.35 -7.02
C ALA A 151 -14.48 33.69 -7.84
N ARG A 152 -14.48 33.44 -9.16
CA ARG A 152 -15.69 33.58 -10.01
C ARG A 152 -16.85 32.72 -9.52
N ARG A 153 -16.55 31.53 -8.97
CA ARG A 153 -17.55 30.62 -8.38
C ARG A 153 -17.97 31.02 -6.96
N ARG A 154 -17.48 32.16 -6.42
CA ARG A 154 -17.65 32.61 -5.03
C ARG A 154 -17.13 31.60 -4.00
N ILE A 155 -16.12 30.83 -4.38
CA ILE A 155 -15.49 29.80 -3.53
C ILE A 155 -14.22 30.41 -2.94
N MET A 156 -14.16 30.52 -1.61
CA MET A 156 -12.95 30.93 -0.89
C MET A 156 -11.97 29.76 -0.76
N TYR A 157 -10.71 30.03 -0.41
CA TYR A 157 -9.79 28.96 -0.05
C TYR A 157 -10.29 28.23 1.20
N HIS A 158 -10.24 26.90 1.17
CA HIS A 158 -10.47 26.09 2.35
C HIS A 158 -9.25 26.17 3.26
N SER A 159 -9.42 26.04 4.59
CA SER A 159 -8.30 26.10 5.54
C SER A 159 -7.17 25.11 5.21
N TYR A 160 -7.54 23.97 4.62
CA TYR A 160 -6.66 22.88 4.17
C TYR A 160 -5.98 23.13 2.83
N SER A 161 -6.06 24.33 2.26
CA SER A 161 -5.41 24.69 0.98
C SER A 161 -4.55 25.94 1.15
N MET A 162 -3.40 25.96 0.46
CA MET A 162 -2.49 27.09 0.50
C MET A 162 -3.06 28.27 -0.29
N GLN A 163 -3.28 29.39 0.39
CA GLN A 163 -3.83 30.59 -0.22
C GLN A 163 -2.76 31.28 -1.09
N VAL A 164 -3.08 31.47 -2.37
CA VAL A 164 -2.31 32.31 -3.28
C VAL A 164 -2.91 33.70 -3.24
N HIS A 165 -2.09 34.71 -2.97
CA HIS A 165 -2.52 36.11 -2.88
C HIS A 165 -2.35 36.85 -4.19
N GLY A 166 -1.34 36.47 -4.98
CA GLY A 166 -1.03 37.19 -6.21
C GLY A 166 0.23 36.72 -6.89
N HIS A 167 0.75 37.60 -7.75
CA HIS A 167 1.96 37.36 -8.53
C HIS A 167 2.75 38.65 -8.75
N VAL A 168 4.05 38.49 -9.00
CA VAL A 168 4.95 39.50 -9.53
C VAL A 168 5.41 39.03 -10.90
N SER A 169 5.22 39.86 -11.91
CA SER A 169 5.67 39.61 -13.28
C SER A 169 6.70 40.66 -13.67
N GLN A 170 7.95 40.27 -13.92
CA GLN A 170 8.97 41.19 -14.42
C GLN A 170 9.18 40.94 -15.91
N SER A 171 8.81 41.95 -16.72
CA SER A 171 9.10 42.01 -18.13
C SER A 171 10.39 42.80 -18.30
N THR A 172 11.53 42.12 -18.40
CA THR A 172 12.75 42.73 -18.94
C THR A 172 12.82 42.38 -20.42
N ASP A 173 13.17 43.33 -21.28
CA ASP A 173 13.33 43.13 -22.73
C ASP A 173 14.45 42.12 -23.09
N THR A 174 15.22 41.67 -22.10
CA THR A 174 16.15 40.56 -22.19
C THR A 174 15.43 39.24 -21.86
N ASN A 175 15.70 38.18 -22.63
CA ASN A 175 15.09 36.84 -22.69
C ASN A 175 14.82 36.04 -21.37
N HIS A 176 14.84 36.67 -20.20
CA HIS A 176 14.58 36.08 -18.89
C HIS A 176 13.42 36.78 -18.18
N SER A 177 12.20 36.64 -18.71
CA SER A 177 10.99 36.98 -17.94
C SER A 177 10.98 36.14 -16.67
N SER A 178 11.00 36.76 -15.48
CA SER A 178 10.88 36.03 -14.22
C SER A 178 9.43 36.14 -13.71
N PHE A 179 8.90 35.03 -13.19
CA PHE A 179 7.54 34.97 -12.67
C PHE A 179 7.57 34.49 -11.22
N THR A 180 7.07 35.30 -10.30
CA THR A 180 7.05 34.98 -8.87
C THR A 180 5.61 34.87 -8.39
N LEU A 181 5.28 33.77 -7.75
CA LEU A 181 4.00 33.58 -7.07
C LEU A 181 4.10 34.07 -5.63
N VAL A 182 3.06 34.78 -5.18
CA VAL A 182 2.93 35.27 -3.80
C VAL A 182 1.86 34.44 -3.11
N HIS A 183 2.23 33.73 -2.05
CA HIS A 183 1.31 32.91 -1.27
C HIS A 183 1.48 33.10 0.23
N GLY A 184 0.49 32.69 1.02
CA GLY A 184 0.48 32.87 2.47
C GLY A 184 1.65 32.18 3.16
N TYR A 185 2.22 32.84 4.17
CA TYR A 185 3.21 32.25 5.07
C TYR A 185 2.52 31.45 6.18
N HIS A 186 2.91 30.18 6.32
CA HIS A 186 2.32 29.28 7.31
C HIS A 186 3.35 28.63 8.22
N GLY A 187 4.62 29.10 8.25
CA GLY A 187 5.68 28.52 9.08
C GLY A 187 5.92 27.01 8.83
N SER A 188 5.56 26.52 7.66
CA SER A 188 5.30 25.10 7.41
C SER A 188 6.40 24.43 6.59
N TYR A 189 7.01 23.36 7.10
CA TYR A 189 7.81 22.46 6.26
C TYR A 189 6.91 21.59 5.38
N SER A 190 7.41 21.24 4.19
CA SER A 190 6.78 20.19 3.38
C SER A 190 6.88 18.84 4.08
N LEU A 191 5.90 17.97 3.86
CA LEU A 191 5.84 16.63 4.43
C LEU A 191 7.07 15.82 4.04
N ARG A 192 7.64 16.07 2.85
CA ARG A 192 8.93 15.50 2.44
C ARG A 192 10.05 15.80 3.45
N HIS A 193 10.20 17.06 3.84
CA HIS A 193 11.25 17.48 4.77
C HIS A 193 11.03 16.87 6.15
N TRP A 194 9.77 16.88 6.65
CA TRP A 194 9.43 16.20 7.90
C TRP A 194 9.84 14.73 7.91
N LEU A 195 9.58 14.00 6.83
CA LEU A 195 9.94 12.58 6.73
C LEU A 195 11.46 12.33 6.61
N GLN A 196 12.26 13.34 6.32
CA GLN A 196 13.73 13.25 6.27
C GLN A 196 14.39 13.53 7.64
N LEU A 197 13.70 14.20 8.56
CA LEU A 197 14.21 14.45 9.91
C LEU A 197 14.28 13.13 10.72
N SER A 198 15.32 12.98 11.54
CA SER A 198 15.48 11.83 12.45
C SER A 198 14.38 11.81 13.51
N ASP A 199 14.19 12.94 14.19
CA ASP A 199 13.32 13.11 15.37
C ASP A 199 12.01 13.84 15.04
N TRP A 200 11.45 13.51 13.88
CA TRP A 200 10.24 14.18 13.38
C TRP A 200 9.01 13.90 14.25
N LEU A 201 8.91 12.74 14.90
CA LEU A 201 7.70 12.31 15.59
C LEU A 201 7.35 13.20 16.80
N PRO A 202 8.23 13.39 17.81
CA PRO A 202 7.91 14.25 18.95
C PRO A 202 7.73 15.72 18.54
N THR A 203 8.60 16.20 17.63
CA THR A 203 8.55 17.57 17.12
C THR A 203 7.24 17.87 16.39
N LEU A 204 6.74 16.90 15.62
CA LEU A 204 5.49 17.05 14.89
C LEU A 204 4.26 16.95 15.80
N GLU A 205 4.30 16.09 16.82
CA GLU A 205 3.23 16.05 17.84
C GLU A 205 3.11 17.39 18.58
N ALA A 206 4.24 18.00 18.94
CA ALA A 206 4.27 19.33 19.54
C ALA A 206 3.74 20.41 18.57
N THR A 207 4.14 20.34 17.30
CA THR A 207 3.67 21.26 16.25
C THR A 207 2.15 21.20 16.05
N LEU A 208 1.56 20.01 16.17
CA LEU A 208 0.12 19.78 16.06
C LEU A 208 -0.62 19.94 17.41
N ALA A 209 0.10 20.28 18.49
CA ALA A 209 -0.41 20.36 19.86
C ALA A 209 -1.23 19.12 20.27
N LEU A 210 -0.70 17.93 19.99
CA LEU A 210 -1.35 16.67 20.38
C LEU A 210 -1.00 16.33 21.83
N ASP A 211 -1.86 16.72 22.79
CA ASP A 211 -1.63 16.52 24.23
C ASP A 211 -1.47 15.05 24.65
N GLU A 212 -0.77 14.85 25.79
CA GLU A 212 -0.61 13.57 26.49
C GLU A 212 -1.95 12.94 26.92
N GLU A 213 -2.99 13.73 27.18
CA GLU A 213 -4.29 13.19 27.60
C GLU A 213 -5.01 12.41 26.50
N TYR A 214 -4.72 12.71 25.23
CA TYR A 214 -5.19 11.93 24.10
C TYR A 214 -4.35 10.66 23.84
N VAL A 215 -3.19 10.51 24.51
CA VAL A 215 -2.30 9.34 24.41
C VAL A 215 -2.95 8.09 25.03
N ARG A 216 -3.80 8.25 26.05
CA ARG A 216 -4.55 7.13 26.65
C ARG A 216 -5.82 6.71 25.87
N LYS A 217 -6.37 7.58 25.01
CA LYS A 217 -7.76 7.41 24.51
C LYS A 217 -7.89 6.63 23.21
N VAL A 218 -6.82 6.40 22.42
CA VAL A 218 -6.94 5.70 21.12
C VAL A 218 -5.73 4.81 20.79
N GLY A 219 -5.66 3.61 21.38
CA GLY A 219 -4.78 2.56 20.87
C GLY A 219 -4.68 1.34 21.78
N ASP A 220 -4.89 0.15 21.22
CA ASP A 220 -4.48 -1.12 21.83
C ASP A 220 -2.95 -1.10 22.00
N ASP A 221 -2.46 -1.32 23.23
CA ASP A 221 -1.02 -1.43 23.54
C ASP A 221 -0.42 -2.78 23.10
N THR A 222 -1.19 -3.64 22.43
CA THR A 222 -0.87 -5.07 22.33
C THR A 222 0.14 -5.44 21.23
N VAL A 223 0.40 -4.58 20.22
CA VAL A 223 1.34 -4.89 19.11
C VAL A 223 2.20 -3.69 18.73
N GLY A 224 3.50 -3.74 18.99
CA GLY A 224 4.47 -2.73 18.58
C GLY A 224 4.69 -1.55 19.55
N GLY A 225 4.01 -1.58 20.70
CA GLY A 225 4.21 -0.61 21.78
C GLY A 225 3.67 0.80 21.52
N PRO A 226 3.92 1.74 22.46
CA PRO A 226 3.33 3.08 22.47
C PRO A 226 3.81 3.95 21.30
N THR A 227 5.05 3.79 20.86
CA THR A 227 5.62 4.57 19.73
C THR A 227 4.89 4.28 18.42
N ILE A 228 4.51 3.02 18.17
CA ILE A 228 3.75 2.64 16.97
C ILE A 228 2.31 3.16 17.05
N SER A 229 1.71 3.16 18.25
CA SER A 229 0.40 3.78 18.49
C SER A 229 0.39 5.28 18.21
N ARG A 230 1.40 6.00 18.73
CA ARG A 230 1.62 7.43 18.46
C ARG A 230 1.78 7.72 16.97
N LYS A 231 2.69 7.01 16.31
CA LYS A 231 2.93 7.17 14.87
C LYS A 231 1.68 6.87 14.02
N LEU A 232 0.93 5.81 14.34
CA LEU A 232 -0.32 5.49 13.65
C LEU A 232 -1.37 6.59 13.83
N ARG A 233 -1.52 7.12 15.05
CA ARG A 233 -2.44 8.24 15.33
C ARG A 233 -2.09 9.45 14.47
N LEU A 234 -0.82 9.82 14.44
CA LEU A 234 -0.33 10.96 13.66
C LEU A 234 -0.59 10.76 12.16
N ILE A 235 -0.29 9.58 11.63
CA ILE A 235 -0.58 9.23 10.24
C ILE A 235 -2.08 9.35 9.92
N ARG A 236 -2.97 8.91 10.82
CA ARG A 236 -4.42 9.05 10.62
C ARG A 236 -4.87 10.50 10.55
N ILE A 237 -4.36 11.36 11.43
CA ILE A 237 -4.67 12.80 11.44
C ILE A 237 -4.23 13.42 10.13
N LEU A 238 -2.96 13.23 9.75
CA LEU A 238 -2.41 13.78 8.51
C LEU A 238 -3.15 13.25 7.26
N MET A 239 -3.45 11.95 7.20
CA MET A 239 -4.21 11.39 6.08
C MET A 239 -5.62 11.94 6.00
N ARG A 240 -6.28 12.17 7.14
CA ARG A 240 -7.61 12.77 7.19
C ARG A 240 -7.58 14.22 6.68
N ASP A 241 -6.64 15.02 7.16
CA ASP A 241 -6.47 16.41 6.74
C ASP A 241 -6.19 16.52 5.23
N LEU A 242 -5.29 15.67 4.73
CA LEU A 242 -4.99 15.60 3.30
C LEU A 242 -6.26 15.26 2.49
N LEU A 243 -7.01 14.24 2.91
CA LEU A 243 -8.22 13.83 2.22
C LEU A 243 -9.33 14.88 2.30
N ILE A 244 -9.45 15.62 3.40
CA ILE A 244 -10.39 16.76 3.52
C ILE A 244 -10.02 17.83 2.48
N GLY A 245 -8.75 18.21 2.38
CA GLY A 245 -8.28 19.18 1.39
C GLY A 245 -8.50 18.72 -0.05
N VAL A 246 -8.26 17.44 -0.36
CA VAL A 246 -8.50 16.89 -1.71
C VAL A 246 -9.99 16.78 -2.01
N ASN A 247 -10.81 16.33 -1.04
CA ASN A 247 -12.27 16.25 -1.18
C ASN A 247 -12.88 17.64 -1.44
N TYR A 248 -12.33 18.68 -0.80
CA TYR A 248 -12.71 20.06 -1.09
C TYR A 248 -12.51 20.39 -2.58
N LEU A 249 -11.34 20.11 -3.15
CA LEU A 249 -11.10 20.37 -4.57
C LEU A 249 -12.07 19.58 -5.46
N HIS A 250 -12.24 18.28 -5.19
CA HIS A 250 -13.06 17.39 -6.00
C HIS A 250 -14.56 17.75 -5.96
N SER A 251 -15.06 18.18 -4.81
CA SER A 251 -16.46 18.65 -4.67
C SER A 251 -16.72 19.96 -5.42
N HIS A 252 -15.70 20.80 -5.57
CA HIS A 252 -15.77 22.08 -6.29
C HIS A 252 -15.37 22.00 -7.76
N GLY A 253 -15.23 20.79 -8.30
CA GLY A 253 -14.99 20.55 -9.72
C GLY A 253 -13.53 20.70 -10.17
N LEU A 254 -12.57 20.61 -9.24
CA LEU A 254 -11.15 20.70 -9.52
C LEU A 254 -10.43 19.40 -9.15
N ALA A 255 -9.47 18.98 -9.97
CA ALA A 255 -8.42 18.04 -9.55
C ALA A 255 -7.12 18.78 -9.33
N HIS A 256 -6.34 18.36 -8.35
CA HIS A 256 -5.01 18.93 -8.10
C HIS A 256 -4.01 18.51 -9.18
N THR A 257 -4.05 17.24 -9.62
CA THR A 257 -3.20 16.59 -10.64
C THR A 257 -1.69 16.58 -10.37
N GLU A 258 -1.27 17.03 -9.19
CA GLU A 258 0.14 17.11 -8.82
C GLU A 258 0.37 16.85 -7.33
N LEU A 259 -0.45 16.01 -6.71
CA LEU A 259 -0.27 15.67 -5.30
C LEU A 259 1.03 14.89 -5.10
N ARG A 260 1.95 15.44 -4.31
CA ARG A 260 3.23 14.85 -3.94
C ARG A 260 3.64 15.33 -2.55
N LEU A 261 4.63 14.68 -1.92
CA LEU A 261 5.09 15.04 -0.57
C LEU A 261 5.63 16.47 -0.49
N GLU A 262 6.15 17.00 -1.60
CA GLU A 262 6.66 18.37 -1.69
C GLU A 262 5.52 19.41 -1.67
N ASN A 263 4.32 19.01 -2.08
CA ASN A 263 3.14 19.87 -2.21
C ASN A 263 2.19 19.71 -1.02
N VAL A 264 2.62 19.09 0.08
CA VAL A 264 1.81 18.92 1.30
C VAL A 264 2.58 19.58 2.42
N HIS A 265 2.01 20.59 3.05
CA HIS A 265 2.67 21.37 4.10
C HIS A 265 1.94 21.21 5.42
N ILE A 266 2.66 21.25 6.54
CA ILE A 266 2.05 21.18 7.87
C ILE A 266 2.12 22.57 8.50
N SER A 267 0.96 23.19 8.73
CA SER A 267 0.91 24.53 9.35
C SER A 267 0.95 24.41 10.88
N PRO A 268 1.96 24.99 11.56
CA PRO A 268 1.94 25.11 13.01
C PRO A 268 0.83 26.05 13.52
N LEU A 269 0.47 27.05 12.73
CA LEU A 269 -0.57 28.02 13.08
C LEU A 269 -1.95 27.35 13.10
N ASP A 270 -2.29 26.65 12.02
CA ASP A 270 -3.60 26.03 11.88
C ASP A 270 -3.67 24.60 12.44
N ARG A 271 -2.52 24.04 12.83
CA ARG A 271 -2.35 22.68 13.41
C ARG A 271 -2.91 21.56 12.51
N HIS A 272 -2.89 21.75 11.19
CA HIS A 272 -3.30 20.75 10.20
C HIS A 272 -2.53 20.86 8.89
N ILE A 273 -2.71 19.88 8.01
CA ILE A 273 -2.10 19.89 6.67
C ILE A 273 -2.75 20.93 5.75
N LYS A 274 -1.92 21.64 4.99
CA LYS A 274 -2.32 22.42 3.82
C LYS A 274 -1.82 21.78 2.53
N VAL A 275 -2.76 21.51 1.63
CA VAL A 275 -2.49 21.11 0.26
C VAL A 275 -1.92 22.31 -0.49
N GLY A 276 -0.79 22.11 -1.16
CA GLY A 276 0.03 23.14 -1.77
C GLY A 276 -0.58 23.77 -3.03
N ILE A 277 0.24 24.59 -3.68
CA ILE A 277 -0.20 25.47 -4.78
C ILE A 277 -0.78 24.67 -5.95
N LEU A 278 -1.99 25.05 -6.36
CA LEU A 278 -2.79 24.44 -7.43
C LEU A 278 -2.29 24.76 -8.86
N GLY A 279 -0.98 24.93 -9.06
CA GLY A 279 -0.41 25.38 -10.35
C GLY A 279 -0.59 24.42 -11.52
N ASN A 280 -0.93 23.16 -11.25
CA ASN A 280 -1.31 22.19 -12.26
C ASN A 280 -2.78 21.77 -12.17
N ALA A 281 -3.57 22.38 -11.29
CA ALA A 281 -4.94 21.95 -11.10
C ALA A 281 -5.73 22.02 -12.41
N ALA A 282 -6.62 21.04 -12.59
CA ALA A 282 -7.43 20.85 -13.77
C ALA A 282 -8.90 21.00 -13.39
N ASP A 283 -9.62 21.81 -14.16
CA ASP A 283 -11.05 21.95 -14.03
C ASP A 283 -11.75 20.81 -14.77
N PHE A 284 -12.79 20.25 -14.15
CA PHE A 284 -13.54 19.12 -14.69
C PHE A 284 -14.29 19.50 -15.96
N TYR A 285 -14.63 20.77 -16.11
CA TYR A 285 -15.46 21.31 -17.18
C TYR A 285 -14.67 22.07 -18.25
N ASP A 286 -13.34 22.00 -18.25
CA ASP A 286 -12.45 22.73 -19.19
C ASP A 286 -12.40 22.03 -20.57
N GLY A 287 -13.55 21.87 -21.23
CA GLY A 287 -13.69 21.32 -22.58
C GLY A 287 -14.41 22.32 -23.50
N SER A 288 -13.98 22.43 -24.75
CA SER A 288 -14.66 23.24 -25.77
C SER A 288 -16.13 22.80 -25.89
N PRO A 289 -17.10 23.72 -26.00
CA PRO A 289 -18.52 23.38 -26.13
C PRO A 289 -18.83 22.49 -27.35
N ASP A 290 -17.91 22.41 -28.31
CA ASP A 290 -18.17 21.80 -29.62
C ASP A 290 -17.92 20.29 -29.71
N ASN A 291 -17.51 19.58 -28.64
CA ASN A 291 -17.11 18.17 -28.79
C ASN A 291 -17.25 17.24 -27.57
N SER A 292 -18.33 17.34 -26.78
CA SER A 292 -18.53 16.40 -25.68
C SER A 292 -19.95 15.89 -25.54
N THR A 293 -20.15 14.60 -25.86
CA THR A 293 -21.21 13.81 -25.21
C THR A 293 -21.01 13.88 -23.69
N LEU A 294 -22.09 14.01 -22.91
CA LEU A 294 -22.06 14.07 -21.43
C LEU A 294 -21.15 12.99 -20.80
N ASP A 295 -21.09 11.81 -21.43
CA ASP A 295 -20.26 10.67 -21.03
C ASP A 295 -18.75 10.95 -21.08
N SER A 296 -18.25 11.74 -22.03
CA SER A 296 -16.82 12.01 -22.16
C SER A 296 -16.30 12.88 -21.01
N ASN A 297 -17.09 13.87 -20.59
CA ASN A 297 -16.79 14.74 -19.45
C ASN A 297 -16.85 13.97 -18.12
N PHE A 298 -17.84 13.08 -17.95
CA PHE A 298 -17.94 12.23 -16.77
C PHE A 298 -16.74 11.29 -16.64
N ASN A 299 -16.30 10.69 -17.75
CA ASN A 299 -15.11 9.85 -17.80
C ASN A 299 -13.83 10.64 -17.48
N ARG A 300 -13.67 11.85 -18.03
CA ARG A 300 -12.52 12.72 -17.73
C ARG A 300 -12.46 13.07 -16.24
N ARG A 301 -13.58 13.49 -15.64
CA ARG A 301 -13.70 13.77 -14.19
C ARG A 301 -13.26 12.58 -13.35
N LYS A 302 -13.82 11.40 -13.65
CA LYS A 302 -13.50 10.15 -12.93
C LYS A 302 -12.02 9.81 -13.01
N MET A 303 -11.41 9.97 -14.18
CA MET A 303 -9.98 9.72 -14.38
C MET A 303 -9.09 10.68 -13.59
N MET A 304 -9.43 11.97 -13.53
CA MET A 304 -8.67 12.97 -12.78
C MET A 304 -8.78 12.77 -11.26
N ILE A 305 -9.99 12.52 -10.75
CA ILE A 305 -10.21 12.16 -9.33
C ILE A 305 -9.40 10.92 -8.98
N ALA A 306 -9.50 9.88 -9.80
CA ALA A 306 -8.74 8.66 -9.57
C ALA A 306 -7.22 8.96 -9.56
N PHE A 307 -6.72 9.78 -10.48
CA PHE A 307 -5.30 10.13 -10.51
C PHE A 307 -4.82 10.75 -9.19
N ASP A 308 -5.56 11.73 -8.66
CA ASP A 308 -5.26 12.34 -7.35
C ASP A 308 -5.27 11.31 -6.22
N MET A 309 -6.26 10.42 -6.20
CA MET A 309 -6.35 9.37 -5.18
C MET A 309 -5.17 8.38 -5.23
N ARG A 310 -4.63 8.11 -6.42
CA ARG A 310 -3.39 7.30 -6.56
C ARG A 310 -2.20 8.00 -5.93
N CYS A 311 -2.09 9.31 -6.13
CA CYS A 311 -1.05 10.12 -5.52
C CYS A 311 -1.17 10.18 -4.00
N VAL A 312 -2.40 10.28 -3.47
CA VAL A 312 -2.66 10.13 -2.02
C VAL A 312 -2.18 8.77 -1.51
N GLY A 313 -2.41 7.68 -2.27
CA GLY A 313 -1.86 6.36 -1.96
C GLY A 313 -0.33 6.33 -1.87
N PHE A 314 0.37 7.01 -2.80
CA PHE A 314 1.84 7.12 -2.73
C PHE A 314 2.32 7.95 -1.53
N ILE A 315 1.60 9.01 -1.18
CA ILE A 315 1.90 9.82 0.01
C ILE A 315 1.72 8.97 1.27
N MET A 316 0.59 8.26 1.40
CA MET A 316 0.32 7.33 2.51
C MET A 316 1.43 6.27 2.63
N ALA A 317 1.79 5.64 1.52
CA ALA A 317 2.82 4.60 1.50
C ALA A 317 4.15 5.11 2.07
N LYS A 318 4.61 6.30 1.64
CA LYS A 318 5.87 6.89 2.08
C LYS A 318 5.84 7.41 3.53
N MET A 319 4.68 7.88 3.99
CA MET A 319 4.50 8.27 5.39
C MET A 319 4.62 7.07 6.34
N VAL A 320 4.04 5.94 5.94
CA VAL A 320 4.01 4.73 6.77
C VAL A 320 5.34 3.97 6.68
N LEU A 321 5.79 3.71 5.44
CA LEU A 321 7.00 2.96 5.08
C LEU A 321 8.08 3.95 4.61
N ARG A 322 8.92 4.43 5.54
CA ARG A 322 9.95 5.45 5.27
C ARG A 322 10.99 4.97 4.27
N GLU A 323 11.19 3.67 4.13
CA GLU A 323 12.09 3.03 3.18
C GLU A 323 11.69 3.36 1.73
N LEU A 324 10.41 3.68 1.47
CA LEU A 324 9.95 4.15 0.16
C LEU A 324 10.36 5.60 -0.16
N MET A 325 11.07 6.27 0.74
CA MET A 325 11.77 7.52 0.42
C MET A 325 13.04 7.27 -0.40
N ASP A 326 13.64 6.07 -0.32
CA ASP A 326 14.74 5.65 -1.18
C ASP A 326 14.23 5.48 -2.63
N PRO A 327 14.79 6.20 -3.62
CA PRO A 327 14.42 6.07 -5.03
C PRO A 327 14.49 4.64 -5.57
N LEU A 328 15.46 3.82 -5.13
CA LEU A 328 15.66 2.45 -5.62
C LEU A 328 14.55 1.51 -5.13
N ILE A 329 14.23 1.57 -3.84
CA ILE A 329 13.13 0.78 -3.26
C ILE A 329 11.80 1.24 -3.85
N PHE A 330 11.61 2.56 -3.99
CA PHE A 330 10.40 3.12 -4.59
C PHE A 330 10.25 2.76 -6.07
N MET A 331 11.35 2.58 -6.81
CA MET A 331 11.32 2.09 -8.19
C MET A 331 10.82 0.65 -8.27
N LYS A 332 11.29 -0.24 -7.38
CA LYS A 332 10.77 -1.63 -7.29
C LYS A 332 9.26 -1.64 -6.98
N PHE A 333 8.84 -0.81 -6.02
CA PHE A 333 7.43 -0.63 -5.65
C PHE A 333 6.56 -0.13 -6.83
N LYS A 334 7.04 0.87 -7.59
CA LYS A 334 6.33 1.35 -8.80
C LYS A 334 6.29 0.28 -9.89
N SER A 335 7.39 -0.45 -10.09
CA SER A 335 7.47 -1.54 -11.08
C SER A 335 6.43 -2.62 -10.79
N PHE A 336 6.25 -3.00 -9.52
CA PHE A 336 5.20 -3.92 -9.09
C PHE A 336 3.80 -3.46 -9.56
N LEU A 337 3.45 -2.19 -9.33
CA LEU A 337 2.14 -1.65 -9.73
C LEU A 337 2.00 -1.53 -11.26
N ASN A 338 3.06 -1.12 -11.95
CA ASN A 338 3.05 -0.93 -13.41
C ASN A 338 2.97 -2.25 -14.19
N LYS A 339 3.43 -3.36 -13.61
CA LYS A 339 3.25 -4.71 -14.17
C LYS A 339 1.80 -5.20 -14.10
N GLY A 340 0.89 -4.45 -13.48
CA GLY A 340 -0.51 -4.81 -13.33
C GLY A 340 -0.78 -5.78 -12.17
N ASN A 341 0.19 -5.97 -11.27
CA ASN A 341 -0.01 -6.79 -10.07
C ASN A 341 -1.09 -6.17 -9.17
N ASN A 342 -1.86 -7.02 -8.48
CA ASN A 342 -2.92 -6.55 -7.60
C ASN A 342 -2.31 -5.87 -6.34
N PRO A 343 -2.64 -4.60 -6.05
CA PRO A 343 -2.14 -3.87 -4.88
C PRO A 343 -2.49 -4.51 -3.54
N ALA A 344 -3.50 -5.39 -3.48
CA ALA A 344 -3.77 -6.16 -2.28
C ALA A 344 -2.52 -6.98 -1.86
N CYS A 345 -1.77 -7.51 -2.82
CA CYS A 345 -0.58 -8.34 -2.56
C CYS A 345 0.67 -7.53 -2.14
N LEU A 346 0.53 -6.21 -1.89
CA LEU A 346 1.65 -5.35 -1.50
C LEU A 346 2.35 -5.82 -0.23
N ARG A 347 1.61 -6.35 0.75
CA ARG A 347 2.18 -6.88 1.99
C ARG A 347 3.20 -7.99 1.71
N GLU A 348 2.77 -9.02 0.99
CA GLU A 348 3.61 -10.18 0.65
C GLU A 348 4.80 -9.80 -0.24
N PHE A 349 4.63 -8.81 -1.12
CA PHE A 349 5.71 -8.29 -1.94
C PHE A 349 6.76 -7.51 -1.12
N LEU A 350 6.32 -6.70 -0.15
CA LEU A 350 7.19 -5.79 0.62
C LEU A 350 7.86 -6.47 1.81
N LEU A 351 7.24 -7.49 2.41
CA LEU A 351 7.79 -8.23 3.55
C LEU A 351 9.26 -8.65 3.34
N PRO A 352 9.63 -9.40 2.29
CA PRO A 352 11.03 -9.83 2.10
C PRO A 352 11.96 -8.66 1.75
N ILE A 353 11.45 -7.55 1.22
CA ILE A 353 12.26 -6.38 0.86
C ILE A 353 12.62 -5.57 2.10
N LEU A 354 11.67 -5.43 3.04
CA LEU A 354 11.78 -4.52 4.19
C LEU A 354 12.21 -5.21 5.49
N CYS A 355 11.95 -6.51 5.65
CA CYS A 355 12.29 -7.24 6.88
C CYS A 355 13.76 -7.68 6.97
N ASN A 356 14.51 -7.72 5.87
CA ASN A 356 15.90 -8.18 5.86
C ASN A 356 16.83 -7.35 6.78
N ASN A 357 16.43 -6.14 7.15
CA ASN A 357 17.29 -5.19 7.87
C ASN A 357 16.91 -5.00 9.35
N PHE A 358 15.81 -5.60 9.85
CA PHE A 358 15.30 -5.30 11.20
C PHE A 358 14.92 -6.56 11.99
N PRO A 359 15.70 -6.96 13.02
CA PRO A 359 15.40 -8.14 13.84
C PRO A 359 14.12 -7.99 14.68
N SER A 360 13.67 -6.76 14.97
CA SER A 360 12.43 -6.45 15.69
C SER A 360 11.21 -6.21 14.78
N GLY A 361 11.37 -6.39 13.46
CA GLY A 361 10.35 -6.15 12.45
C GLY A 361 10.21 -4.66 12.07
N ASN A 362 9.65 -4.41 10.89
CA ASN A 362 9.51 -3.05 10.36
C ASN A 362 8.32 -2.31 11.01
N PRO A 363 8.52 -1.13 11.63
CA PRO A 363 7.44 -0.38 12.28
C PRO A 363 6.29 0.00 11.33
N GLY A 364 6.59 0.30 10.06
CA GLY A 364 5.57 0.65 9.07
C GLY A 364 4.68 -0.54 8.71
N LEU A 365 5.24 -1.76 8.60
CA LEU A 365 4.45 -2.98 8.39
C LEU A 365 3.52 -3.24 9.59
N GLN A 366 4.03 -3.07 10.82
CA GLN A 366 3.22 -3.22 12.04
C GLN A 366 2.05 -2.22 12.08
N ILE A 367 2.24 -0.98 11.62
CA ILE A 367 1.17 0.03 11.51
C ILE A 367 0.08 -0.43 10.55
N LEU A 368 0.44 -1.00 9.40
CA LEU A 368 -0.52 -1.43 8.38
C LEU A 368 -1.24 -2.73 8.76
N ASP A 369 -0.60 -3.60 9.52
CA ASP A 369 -1.16 -4.87 10.04
C ASP A 369 -2.15 -4.65 11.20
N ARG A 370 -2.12 -3.49 11.87
CA ARG A 370 -3.07 -3.15 12.94
C ARG A 370 -4.51 -3.07 12.42
N ASN A 371 -5.46 -3.23 13.35
CA ASN A 371 -6.90 -3.25 13.09
C ASN A 371 -7.27 -4.23 11.97
N SER A 372 -6.78 -5.47 12.08
CA SER A 372 -7.01 -6.54 11.10
C SER A 372 -6.60 -6.17 9.67
N GLY A 373 -5.46 -5.48 9.52
CA GLY A 373 -4.92 -5.12 8.21
C GLY A 373 -5.66 -3.98 7.50
N ALA A 374 -6.43 -3.15 8.21
CA ALA A 374 -7.18 -2.05 7.59
C ALA A 374 -6.27 -1.05 6.85
N GLY A 375 -5.03 -0.84 7.31
CA GLY A 375 -4.08 0.04 6.62
C GLY A 375 -3.70 -0.49 5.24
N TRP A 376 -3.45 -1.80 5.14
CA TRP A 376 -3.22 -2.46 3.85
C TRP A 376 -4.44 -2.40 2.93
N ASN A 377 -5.65 -2.53 3.48
CA ASN A 377 -6.86 -2.43 2.68
C ASN A 377 -6.99 -1.05 2.03
N LEU A 378 -6.91 0.02 2.83
CA LEU A 378 -6.98 1.39 2.33
C LEU A 378 -5.91 1.66 1.28
N LEU A 379 -4.67 1.25 1.56
CA LEU A 379 -3.55 1.45 0.65
C LEU A 379 -3.78 0.73 -0.70
N SER A 380 -4.34 -0.50 -0.65
CA SER A 380 -4.65 -1.26 -1.87
C SER A 380 -5.75 -0.58 -2.70
N LEU A 381 -6.76 0.00 -2.06
CA LEU A 381 -7.86 0.70 -2.71
C LEU A 381 -7.42 2.05 -3.30
N LEU A 382 -6.53 2.78 -2.63
CA LEU A 382 -5.92 4.01 -3.16
C LEU A 382 -5.03 3.73 -4.38
N LEU A 383 -4.35 2.58 -4.39
CA LEU A 383 -3.40 2.18 -5.43
C LEU A 383 -3.99 1.23 -6.48
N ALA A 384 -5.31 1.02 -6.49
CA ALA A 384 -6.01 0.17 -7.45
C ALA A 384 -5.54 0.42 -8.89
N THR A 385 -5.25 -0.65 -9.63
CA THR A 385 -4.68 -0.57 -10.99
C THR A 385 -5.66 0.10 -11.94
N LYS A 386 -6.94 -0.29 -11.89
CA LYS A 386 -7.99 0.38 -12.66
C LYS A 386 -8.46 1.66 -11.96
N PRO A 387 -8.51 2.80 -12.67
CA PRO A 387 -9.04 4.04 -12.13
C PRO A 387 -10.47 3.93 -11.61
N SER A 388 -11.29 3.06 -12.20
CA SER A 388 -12.69 2.84 -11.82
C SER A 388 -12.89 2.08 -10.51
N GLU A 389 -11.89 1.31 -10.08
CA GLU A 389 -11.89 0.52 -8.84
C GLU A 389 -11.25 1.29 -7.68
N ARG A 390 -10.72 2.48 -7.94
CA ARG A 390 -10.03 3.30 -6.96
C ARG A 390 -11.04 4.00 -6.05
N ILE A 391 -10.77 3.96 -4.74
CA ILE A 391 -11.63 4.59 -3.72
C ILE A 391 -11.72 6.10 -3.92
N SER A 392 -12.92 6.66 -3.69
CA SER A 392 -13.15 8.11 -3.72
C SER A 392 -12.63 8.77 -2.43
N CYS A 393 -12.45 10.10 -2.41
CA CYS A 393 -12.06 10.81 -1.18
C CYS A 393 -13.07 10.58 -0.05
N LEU A 394 -14.37 10.66 -0.37
CA LEU A 394 -15.44 10.53 0.63
C LEU A 394 -15.44 9.15 1.27
N ASP A 395 -15.30 8.09 0.45
CA ASP A 395 -15.24 6.72 0.95
C ASP A 395 -13.95 6.46 1.72
N ALA A 396 -12.83 7.05 1.29
CA ALA A 396 -11.56 6.96 2.01
C ALA A 396 -11.64 7.60 3.40
N LEU A 397 -12.30 8.75 3.55
CA LEU A 397 -12.53 9.40 4.85
C LEU A 397 -13.35 8.52 5.81
N ARG A 398 -14.28 7.73 5.28
CA ARG A 398 -15.11 6.76 6.04
C ARG A 398 -14.40 5.43 6.28
N HIS A 399 -13.18 5.26 5.78
CA HIS A 399 -12.48 3.98 5.88
C HIS A 399 -12.09 3.66 7.34
N PRO A 400 -12.28 2.41 7.82
CA PRO A 400 -11.95 1.99 9.19
C PRO A 400 -10.53 2.31 9.66
N PHE A 401 -9.56 2.32 8.73
CA PHE A 401 -8.20 2.76 9.03
C PHE A 401 -8.14 4.18 9.60
N LEU A 402 -8.91 5.13 9.07
CA LEU A 402 -8.91 6.54 9.49
C LEU A 402 -9.90 6.82 10.63
N CYS A 403 -11.00 6.08 10.68
CA CYS A 403 -12.02 6.22 11.73
C CYS A 403 -11.60 5.56 13.06
N GLY A 404 -10.72 4.54 13.00
CA GLY A 404 -10.33 3.76 14.16
C GLY A 404 -11.42 2.77 14.59
N PRO A 405 -11.15 1.92 15.60
CA PRO A 405 -12.06 0.83 15.99
C PRO A 405 -13.32 1.31 16.73
N ARG A 406 -13.34 2.57 17.19
CA ARG A 406 -14.45 3.15 17.97
C ARG A 406 -15.54 3.75 17.09
N TRP A 407 -15.21 4.22 15.89
CA TRP A 407 -16.21 4.65 14.93
C TRP A 407 -16.66 3.45 14.09
N ARG A 408 -17.81 2.89 14.47
CA ARG A 408 -18.49 1.85 13.70
C ARG A 408 -19.16 2.50 12.49
N VAL A 409 -18.40 2.71 11.43
CA VAL A 409 -18.99 2.83 10.09
C VAL A 409 -19.52 1.45 9.73
N ASP A 410 -20.71 1.35 9.15
CA ASP A 410 -21.28 0.08 8.69
C ASP A 410 -20.23 -0.64 7.82
N ALA A 411 -19.64 -1.70 8.39
CA ALA A 411 -18.54 -2.38 7.75
C ALA A 411 -19.08 -3.18 6.57
N SER A 412 -18.60 -2.87 5.37
CA SER A 412 -18.94 -3.67 4.20
C SER A 412 -18.52 -5.13 4.40
N MET A 413 -19.25 -6.05 3.79
CA MET A 413 -18.92 -7.48 3.84
C MET A 413 -17.49 -7.75 3.37
N ASP A 414 -16.99 -6.98 2.40
CA ASP A 414 -15.63 -7.09 1.89
C ASP A 414 -14.58 -6.67 2.93
N MET A 415 -14.86 -5.63 3.73
CA MET A 415 -13.99 -5.23 4.82
C MET A 415 -13.97 -6.27 5.94
N VAL A 416 -15.12 -6.83 6.31
CA VAL A 416 -15.19 -7.92 7.30
C VAL A 416 -14.36 -9.10 6.83
N ARG A 417 -14.56 -9.53 5.57
CA ARG A 417 -13.82 -10.63 4.97
C ARG A 417 -12.30 -10.37 4.92
N TRP A 418 -11.90 -9.16 4.53
CA TRP A 418 -10.51 -8.72 4.58
C TRP A 418 -9.93 -8.85 6.00
N GLY A 419 -10.67 -8.37 7.00
CA GLY A 419 -10.25 -8.40 8.40
C GLY A 419 -10.07 -9.83 8.92
N LEU A 420 -11.00 -10.73 8.60
CA LEU A 420 -10.89 -12.16 8.94
C LEU A 420 -9.64 -12.78 8.28
N GLY A 421 -9.45 -12.54 6.98
CA GLY A 421 -8.32 -13.06 6.21
C GLY A 421 -6.96 -12.56 6.71
N SER A 422 -6.82 -11.26 6.92
CA SER A 422 -5.59 -10.67 7.46
C SER A 422 -5.29 -11.13 8.89
N THR A 423 -6.32 -11.37 9.71
CA THR A 423 -6.12 -11.95 11.05
C THR A 423 -5.68 -13.41 10.98
N ALA A 424 -6.26 -14.19 10.06
CA ALA A 424 -5.88 -15.59 9.84
C ALA A 424 -4.42 -15.72 9.36
N VAL A 425 -4.00 -14.89 8.39
CA VAL A 425 -2.60 -14.84 7.92
C VAL A 425 -1.65 -14.52 9.08
N ARG A 426 -1.97 -13.51 9.91
CA ARG A 426 -1.14 -13.15 11.05
C ARG A 426 -1.03 -14.28 12.08
N ILE A 427 -2.14 -14.95 12.40
CA ILE A 427 -2.12 -16.12 13.30
C ILE A 427 -1.28 -17.26 12.71
N ALA A 428 -1.31 -17.45 11.39
CA ALA A 428 -0.50 -18.48 10.71
C ALA A 428 1.00 -18.19 10.74
N GLU A 429 1.39 -16.92 10.62
CA GLU A 429 2.79 -16.49 10.68
C GLU A 429 3.34 -16.44 12.11
N GLU A 430 2.49 -16.11 13.09
CA GLU A 430 2.81 -16.25 14.51
C GLU A 430 2.86 -17.75 14.87
N TYR A 431 4.04 -18.27 15.23
CA TYR A 431 4.27 -19.69 15.53
C TYR A 431 3.12 -20.35 16.35
N ILE A 432 2.34 -21.24 15.70
CA ILE A 432 1.12 -21.84 16.28
C ILE A 432 1.44 -23.07 17.14
N TYR A 433 1.80 -22.84 18.40
CA TYR A 433 2.03 -23.92 19.37
C TYR A 433 0.77 -24.30 20.16
N VAL A 434 -0.13 -23.34 20.41
CA VAL A 434 -1.17 -23.51 21.43
C VAL A 434 -2.50 -23.94 20.81
N ARG A 435 -3.18 -24.89 21.46
CA ARG A 435 -4.54 -25.35 21.07
C ARG A 435 -5.51 -24.19 20.88
N ARG A 436 -5.39 -23.12 21.70
CA ARG A 436 -6.18 -21.90 21.58
C ARG A 436 -5.98 -21.17 20.25
N GLN A 437 -4.74 -21.02 19.78
CA GLN A 437 -4.46 -20.38 18.49
C GLN A 437 -4.99 -21.22 17.32
N ARG A 438 -4.81 -22.55 17.37
CA ARG A 438 -5.38 -23.47 16.36
C ARG A 438 -6.90 -23.40 16.29
N SER A 439 -7.56 -23.45 17.45
CA SER A 439 -9.02 -23.33 17.56
C SER A 439 -9.51 -22.00 16.99
N ARG A 440 -8.82 -20.90 17.34
CA ARG A 440 -9.13 -19.57 16.84
C ARG A 440 -8.98 -19.48 15.32
N LEU A 441 -7.89 -20.03 14.75
CA LEU A 441 -7.68 -20.06 13.30
C LEU A 441 -8.75 -20.89 12.58
N SER A 442 -9.11 -22.07 13.11
CA SER A 442 -10.20 -22.90 12.58
C SER A 442 -11.51 -22.11 12.50
N HIS A 443 -11.84 -21.39 13.58
CA HIS A 443 -13.03 -20.56 13.63
C HIS A 443 -13.00 -19.43 12.58
N PHE A 444 -11.86 -18.76 12.38
CA PHE A 444 -11.72 -17.76 11.31
C PHE A 444 -11.92 -18.37 9.92
N ILE A 445 -11.39 -19.57 9.68
CA ILE A 445 -11.57 -20.28 8.40
C ILE A 445 -13.05 -20.56 8.14
N GLU A 446 -13.78 -21.07 9.14
CA GLU A 446 -15.22 -21.32 9.04
C GLU A 446 -16.01 -20.04 8.76
N LEU A 447 -15.68 -18.93 9.44
CA LEU A 447 -16.30 -17.62 9.16
C LEU A 447 -16.03 -17.15 7.72
N MET A 448 -14.79 -17.27 7.23
CA MET A 448 -14.44 -16.89 5.86
C MET A 448 -15.19 -17.74 4.83
N GLU A 449 -15.36 -19.03 5.11
CA GLU A 449 -16.13 -19.98 4.29
C GLU A 449 -17.60 -19.61 4.21
N MET A 450 -18.23 -19.23 5.33
CA MET A 450 -19.61 -18.75 5.33
C MET A 450 -19.78 -17.45 4.54
N LEU A 451 -18.75 -16.60 4.51
CA LEU A 451 -18.76 -15.31 3.82
C LEU A 451 -18.22 -15.38 2.38
N ASN A 452 -18.13 -16.57 1.78
CA ASN A 452 -17.59 -16.77 0.44
C ASN A 452 -18.35 -15.94 -0.62
N PRO A 453 -17.71 -14.97 -1.29
CA PRO A 453 -18.36 -14.12 -2.29
C PRO A 453 -18.66 -14.88 -3.59
N HIS A 454 -18.00 -16.03 -3.81
CA HIS A 454 -18.00 -16.74 -5.08
C HIS A 454 -18.35 -18.22 -4.89
N PRO A 455 -19.63 -18.52 -4.56
CA PRO A 455 -20.08 -19.87 -4.27
C PRO A 455 -20.34 -20.69 -5.54
N LYS A 456 -19.88 -20.29 -6.73
CA LYS A 456 -20.09 -21.05 -7.97
C LYS A 456 -18.77 -21.63 -8.48
N PRO A 457 -18.70 -22.93 -8.86
CA PRO A 457 -17.48 -23.53 -9.42
C PRO A 457 -16.94 -22.82 -10.66
N LYS A 458 -17.80 -22.17 -11.46
CA LYS A 458 -17.37 -21.40 -12.64
C LYS A 458 -16.41 -20.26 -12.27
N ASN A 459 -16.62 -19.62 -11.12
CA ASN A 459 -15.78 -18.50 -10.66
C ASN A 459 -14.35 -18.98 -10.35
N TRP A 460 -14.17 -20.24 -9.97
CA TRP A 460 -12.86 -20.78 -9.65
C TRP A 460 -11.92 -20.88 -10.86
N LEU A 461 -12.47 -21.05 -12.07
CA LEU A 461 -11.68 -21.03 -13.30
C LEU A 461 -11.03 -19.67 -13.56
N GLU A 462 -11.57 -18.60 -12.97
CA GLU A 462 -11.05 -17.25 -13.06
C GLU A 462 -10.16 -16.89 -11.86
N LEU A 463 -10.45 -17.43 -10.68
CA LEU A 463 -9.85 -17.01 -9.42
C LEU A 463 -8.67 -17.88 -8.96
N LEU A 464 -8.66 -19.18 -9.28
CA LEU A 464 -7.55 -20.08 -8.96
C LEU A 464 -6.25 -19.79 -9.72
N PRO A 465 -6.26 -19.39 -11.01
CA PRO A 465 -5.03 -19.17 -11.74
C PRO A 465 -4.11 -18.13 -11.08
N GLY A 466 -2.85 -18.51 -10.89
CA GLY A 466 -1.86 -17.70 -10.17
C GLY A 466 -0.84 -18.56 -9.43
N ARG A 467 0.15 -17.88 -8.85
CA ARG A 467 1.16 -18.49 -7.97
C ARG A 467 0.75 -18.26 -6.52
N TRP A 468 0.61 -19.34 -5.76
CA TRP A 468 0.13 -19.35 -4.39
C TRP A 468 1.18 -19.97 -3.49
N ARG A 469 1.53 -19.32 -2.38
CA ARG A 469 2.41 -19.83 -1.34
C ARG A 469 1.56 -20.47 -0.24
N LEU A 470 1.86 -21.71 0.13
CA LEU A 470 1.23 -22.38 1.25
C LEU A 470 1.71 -21.75 2.56
N LEU A 471 0.79 -21.21 3.36
CA LEU A 471 1.09 -20.65 4.68
C LEU A 471 0.89 -21.66 5.80
N TYR A 472 -0.23 -22.37 5.78
CA TYR A 472 -0.61 -23.27 6.87
C TYR A 472 -1.57 -24.35 6.38
N CYS A 473 -1.55 -25.52 7.01
CA CYS A 473 -2.57 -26.53 6.83
C CYS A 473 -3.05 -27.06 8.19
N THR A 474 -4.36 -27.23 8.35
CA THR A 474 -4.99 -27.72 9.59
C THR A 474 -4.95 -29.24 9.72
N GLY A 475 -4.46 -29.94 8.69
CA GLY A 475 -4.34 -31.39 8.66
C GLY A 475 -3.42 -31.91 9.76
N ARG A 476 -3.33 -33.24 9.89
CA ARG A 476 -2.37 -33.87 10.80
C ARG A 476 -0.95 -33.67 10.28
N HIS A 477 -0.39 -32.48 10.51
CA HIS A 477 1.05 -32.33 10.53
C HIS A 477 1.55 -33.08 11.76
N ILE A 478 2.19 -34.22 11.52
CA ILE A 478 2.85 -34.97 12.59
C ILE A 478 3.84 -34.00 13.21
N GLY A 479 3.63 -33.70 14.51
CA GLY A 479 4.36 -32.66 15.21
C GLY A 479 5.86 -32.81 15.01
N LEU A 480 6.49 -31.73 14.56
CA LEU A 480 7.94 -31.52 14.53
C LEU A 480 8.59 -31.61 15.92
N THR A 481 7.82 -31.89 16.98
CA THR A 481 8.23 -31.60 18.36
C THR A 481 8.74 -32.80 19.14
N LEU A 482 8.59 -34.05 18.65
CA LEU A 482 9.14 -35.23 19.35
C LEU A 482 9.65 -36.34 18.42
N ARG A 483 9.43 -36.26 17.10
CA ARG A 483 9.90 -37.28 16.16
C ARG A 483 11.37 -37.04 15.82
N GLN A 484 12.17 -38.09 15.84
CA GLN A 484 13.51 -38.08 15.26
C GLN A 484 13.38 -38.48 13.77
N PRO A 485 13.53 -37.53 12.83
CA PRO A 485 13.36 -37.84 11.41
C PRO A 485 14.57 -38.63 10.89
N SER A 486 14.32 -39.53 9.94
CA SER A 486 15.36 -40.37 9.31
C SER A 486 16.36 -39.54 8.51
N ALA A 487 15.86 -38.52 7.81
CA ALA A 487 16.65 -37.46 7.20
C ALA A 487 16.14 -36.11 7.73
N ARG A 488 17.05 -35.20 8.06
CA ARG A 488 16.67 -33.90 8.61
C ARG A 488 16.45 -32.92 7.48
N VAL A 489 15.19 -32.72 7.16
CA VAL A 489 14.77 -31.82 6.09
C VAL A 489 14.01 -30.65 6.70
N LEU A 490 14.46 -29.44 6.38
CA LEU A 490 13.75 -28.20 6.67
C LEU A 490 13.02 -27.78 5.40
N ILE A 491 11.69 -27.78 5.43
CA ILE A 491 10.88 -27.28 4.31
C ILE A 491 10.98 -25.75 4.27
N GLY A 492 11.29 -25.21 3.10
CA GLY A 492 11.27 -23.79 2.80
C GLY A 492 9.90 -23.36 2.25
N ASP A 493 9.89 -22.43 1.32
CA ASP A 493 8.63 -22.00 0.71
C ASP A 493 8.06 -23.06 -0.25
N VAL A 494 6.78 -23.37 -0.05
CA VAL A 494 5.99 -24.27 -0.89
C VAL A 494 5.05 -23.44 -1.74
N HIS A 495 5.17 -23.55 -3.06
CA HIS A 495 4.36 -22.80 -4.01
C HIS A 495 3.50 -23.71 -4.87
N LEU A 496 2.24 -23.38 -5.04
CA LEU A 496 1.32 -23.95 -6.01
C LEU A 496 1.07 -22.93 -7.11
N THR A 497 1.53 -23.22 -8.32
CA THR A 497 1.26 -22.44 -9.52
C THR A 497 0.16 -23.11 -10.31
N VAL A 498 -0.95 -22.42 -10.53
CA VAL A 498 -2.06 -22.90 -11.36
C VAL A 498 -2.16 -22.03 -12.59
N THR A 499 -2.13 -22.65 -13.77
CA THR A 499 -2.28 -21.97 -15.06
C THR A 499 -3.47 -22.53 -15.81
N ARG A 500 -4.13 -21.66 -16.57
CA ARG A 500 -5.27 -22.02 -17.40
C ARG A 500 -4.82 -22.20 -18.83
N THR A 501 -5.06 -23.38 -19.40
CA THR A 501 -4.59 -23.73 -20.75
C THR A 501 -5.37 -23.01 -21.86
N SER A 502 -6.66 -22.73 -21.65
CA SER A 502 -7.44 -21.81 -22.50
C SER A 502 -8.67 -21.24 -21.79
N LYS A 503 -9.16 -20.08 -22.25
CA LYS A 503 -10.36 -19.40 -21.70
C LYS A 503 -11.67 -20.18 -21.91
N MET A 504 -11.71 -21.09 -22.87
CA MET A 504 -12.90 -21.89 -23.20
C MET A 504 -12.91 -23.27 -22.52
N ASN A 505 -11.75 -23.75 -22.05
CA ASN A 505 -11.61 -25.08 -21.48
C ASN A 505 -11.62 -25.04 -19.94
N THR A 506 -12.08 -26.13 -19.32
CA THR A 506 -12.04 -26.37 -17.86
C THR A 506 -10.74 -27.04 -17.42
N ALA A 507 -9.83 -27.28 -18.37
CA ALA A 507 -8.50 -27.81 -18.12
C ALA A 507 -7.59 -26.73 -17.50
N LEU A 508 -6.97 -27.09 -16.39
CA LEU A 508 -5.95 -26.36 -15.68
C LEU A 508 -4.68 -27.20 -15.67
N SER A 509 -3.53 -26.57 -15.68
CA SER A 509 -2.26 -27.21 -15.33
C SER A 509 -1.82 -26.67 -13.99
N PHE A 510 -1.27 -27.53 -13.15
CA PHE A 510 -0.64 -27.09 -11.91
C PHE A 510 0.82 -27.52 -11.84
N THR A 511 1.59 -26.73 -11.11
CA THR A 511 2.97 -26.99 -10.77
C THR A 511 3.17 -26.65 -9.30
N SER A 512 3.52 -27.64 -8.50
CA SER A 512 3.89 -27.48 -7.09
C SER A 512 5.41 -27.43 -6.99
N ASP A 513 5.97 -26.32 -6.53
CA ASP A 513 7.40 -26.12 -6.28
C ASP A 513 7.65 -26.12 -4.77
N VAL A 514 8.37 -27.12 -4.27
CA VAL A 514 8.76 -27.27 -2.87
C VAL A 514 10.27 -27.07 -2.76
N GLY A 515 10.68 -25.96 -2.14
CA GLY A 515 12.08 -25.77 -1.72
C GLY A 515 12.32 -26.42 -0.36
N PHE A 516 13.46 -27.06 -0.17
CA PHE A 516 13.84 -27.63 1.12
C PHE A 516 15.36 -27.60 1.33
N VAL A 517 15.79 -27.72 2.58
CA VAL A 517 17.19 -27.80 2.97
C VAL A 517 17.43 -29.09 3.75
N VAL A 518 18.36 -29.91 3.27
CA VAL A 518 18.81 -31.13 3.95
C VAL A 518 19.96 -30.77 4.88
N MET A 519 19.78 -30.94 6.18
CA MET A 519 20.83 -30.67 7.17
C MET A 519 21.72 -31.89 7.34
N VAL A 520 23.03 -31.66 7.21
CA VAL A 520 24.06 -32.69 7.38
C VAL A 520 24.47 -32.76 8.86
N GLY A 521 24.51 -33.96 9.43
CA GLY A 521 24.99 -34.22 10.79
C GLY A 521 23.92 -34.65 11.81
N SER A 522 24.41 -35.16 12.95
CA SER A 522 23.61 -35.75 14.03
C SER A 522 23.01 -34.75 15.03
N ASN A 523 23.30 -33.44 14.91
CA ASN A 523 22.62 -32.36 15.67
C ASN A 523 21.85 -31.39 14.75
N TRP A 524 20.82 -30.71 15.26
CA TRP A 524 20.14 -29.63 14.52
C TRP A 524 21.08 -28.42 14.49
N PRO A 525 21.67 -28.05 13.34
CA PRO A 525 22.62 -26.94 13.30
C PRO A 525 21.91 -25.64 13.66
N HIS A 526 22.49 -24.85 14.57
CA HIS A 526 21.91 -23.56 14.99
C HIS A 526 21.71 -22.59 13.81
N LYS A 527 22.59 -22.63 12.82
CA LYS A 527 22.51 -21.82 11.61
C LYS A 527 21.49 -22.35 10.58
N LYS A 528 20.90 -23.53 10.80
CA LYS A 528 19.98 -24.23 9.88
C LYS A 528 20.51 -24.32 8.43
N THR A 529 21.83 -24.30 8.31
CA THR A 529 22.54 -24.41 7.03
C THR A 529 22.60 -25.86 6.62
N GLY A 530 22.47 -26.11 5.33
CA GLY A 530 22.51 -27.44 4.76
C GLY A 530 22.47 -27.37 3.24
N MET A 531 22.27 -28.52 2.63
CA MET A 531 22.20 -28.65 1.18
C MET A 531 20.82 -28.26 0.69
N SER A 532 20.75 -27.38 -0.31
CA SER A 532 19.48 -26.97 -0.91
C SER A 532 18.98 -28.05 -1.88
N GLY A 533 17.67 -28.25 -1.87
CA GLY A 533 16.96 -29.17 -2.73
C GLY A 533 15.65 -28.55 -3.22
N LYS A 534 15.23 -28.94 -4.41
CA LYS A 534 13.97 -28.51 -5.02
C LYS A 534 13.20 -29.72 -5.54
N LEU A 535 11.95 -29.84 -5.13
CA LEU A 535 11.01 -30.84 -5.63
C LEU A 535 9.92 -30.11 -6.43
N GLN A 536 9.69 -30.54 -7.66
CA GLN A 536 8.66 -30.00 -8.54
C GLN A 536 7.69 -31.11 -8.92
N VAL A 537 6.39 -30.82 -8.83
CA VAL A 537 5.31 -31.73 -9.21
C VAL A 537 4.42 -31.03 -10.22
N SER A 538 4.21 -31.63 -11.38
CA SER A 538 3.37 -31.07 -12.44
C SER A 538 2.29 -32.06 -12.86
N SER A 539 1.09 -31.56 -13.10
CA SER A 539 0.02 -32.36 -13.71
C SER A 539 -1.03 -31.48 -14.39
N SER A 540 -1.79 -32.09 -15.30
CA SER A 540 -2.97 -31.50 -15.91
C SER A 540 -4.22 -31.97 -15.16
N VAL A 541 -5.15 -31.06 -14.92
CA VAL A 541 -6.33 -31.30 -14.10
C VAL A 541 -7.55 -30.70 -14.78
N ARG A 542 -8.66 -31.42 -14.78
CA ARG A 542 -9.95 -30.89 -15.27
C ARG A 542 -10.86 -30.56 -14.09
N LEU A 543 -11.41 -29.35 -14.11
CA LEU A 543 -12.43 -28.93 -13.14
C LEU A 543 -13.79 -29.50 -13.56
N THR A 544 -14.42 -30.26 -12.68
CA THR A 544 -15.78 -30.79 -12.86
C THR A 544 -16.67 -30.42 -11.67
N ALA A 545 -17.98 -30.30 -11.90
CA ALA A 545 -18.93 -30.15 -10.80
C ALA A 545 -18.99 -31.48 -10.02
N GLY A 546 -18.67 -31.45 -8.72
CA GLY A 546 -18.62 -32.64 -7.87
C GLY A 546 -19.70 -32.66 -6.79
N ARG A 547 -20.01 -33.84 -6.25
CA ARG A 547 -20.76 -33.99 -4.99
C ARG A 547 -19.78 -34.18 -3.83
N ARG A 548 -20.11 -33.67 -2.64
CA ARG A 548 -19.31 -33.84 -1.41
C ARG A 548 -19.25 -35.32 -1.07
N GLN A 549 -18.05 -35.86 -1.00
CA GLN A 549 -17.77 -37.17 -0.39
C GLN A 549 -16.52 -36.98 0.47
N TYR A 550 -16.71 -36.85 1.78
CA TYR A 550 -15.61 -36.91 2.73
C TYR A 550 -15.34 -38.40 3.03
N LEU A 551 -14.08 -38.77 3.26
CA LEU A 551 -13.66 -40.17 3.52
C LEU A 551 -14.40 -40.87 4.67
N MET A 552 -15.13 -40.14 5.51
CA MET A 552 -15.97 -40.71 6.56
C MET A 552 -17.25 -41.40 6.03
N GLU A 553 -17.74 -41.05 4.83
CA GLU A 553 -18.96 -41.64 4.24
C GLU A 553 -18.72 -42.99 3.56
N GLU A 554 -17.51 -43.28 3.08
CA GLU A 554 -17.22 -44.56 2.41
C GLU A 554 -17.27 -45.75 3.37
N LYS A 555 -16.96 -45.55 4.65
CA LYS A 555 -17.04 -46.62 5.66
C LYS A 555 -18.48 -46.98 6.05
N ALA A 556 -19.48 -46.20 5.63
CA ALA A 556 -20.89 -46.39 5.99
C ALA A 556 -21.72 -47.05 4.88
N ARG A 557 -21.16 -47.36 3.71
CA ARG A 557 -21.90 -48.02 2.60
C ARG A 557 -21.99 -49.55 2.71
N GLY A 558 -21.65 -50.11 3.87
CA GLY A 558 -21.88 -51.51 4.20
C GLY A 558 -23.13 -51.68 5.07
N LYS A 559 -24.26 -51.95 4.42
CA LYS A 559 -25.50 -52.54 4.95
C LYS A 559 -26.57 -51.61 5.58
N TYR A 560 -27.78 -51.85 5.07
CA TYR A 560 -29.13 -51.59 5.58
C TYR A 560 -29.84 -50.27 5.22
N THR A 561 -30.97 -50.50 4.56
CA THR A 561 -32.12 -49.66 4.22
C THR A 561 -32.85 -49.13 5.45
N SER A 562 -33.19 -47.84 5.48
CA SER A 562 -34.51 -47.30 5.92
C SER A 562 -34.51 -45.76 5.93
N SER A 563 -35.70 -45.19 5.82
CA SER A 563 -36.11 -43.83 5.48
C SER A 563 -35.75 -42.71 6.48
N PRO A 564 -35.91 -41.42 6.10
CA PRO A 564 -35.51 -40.29 6.93
C PRO A 564 -36.72 -39.67 7.66
N GLU A 565 -36.87 -39.92 8.95
CA GLU A 565 -37.71 -39.10 9.84
C GLU A 565 -37.50 -39.48 11.32
N SER A 566 -36.81 -38.63 12.08
CA SER A 566 -37.14 -38.35 13.48
C SER A 566 -36.15 -37.33 14.06
N VAL A 567 -36.66 -36.12 14.05
CA VAL A 567 -36.13 -34.87 14.56
C VAL A 567 -36.02 -34.90 16.09
N THR A 568 -34.87 -34.43 16.59
CA THR A 568 -34.64 -33.78 17.89
C THR A 568 -35.35 -34.34 19.13
N LYS A 569 -34.60 -35.02 20.00
CA LYS A 569 -34.68 -34.81 21.46
C LYS A 569 -33.53 -35.54 22.15
N LYS A 570 -33.06 -34.92 23.24
CA LYS A 570 -32.06 -35.39 24.22
C LYS A 570 -30.61 -34.93 23.98
N LEU A 571 -30.44 -33.61 24.11
CA LEU A 571 -29.30 -33.06 24.85
C LEU A 571 -29.40 -33.55 26.31
N SER A 572 -28.44 -34.35 26.78
CA SER A 572 -27.90 -34.26 28.15
C SER A 572 -26.90 -35.39 28.44
N ASN A 573 -25.79 -34.99 29.06
CA ASN A 573 -24.87 -35.77 29.89
C ASN A 573 -23.60 -36.38 29.24
N ARG A 574 -22.53 -35.59 29.36
CA ARG A 574 -21.14 -35.94 29.73
C ARG A 574 -20.60 -37.31 29.28
N LYS A 575 -19.75 -37.29 28.24
CA LYS A 575 -18.34 -37.78 28.26
C LYS A 575 -17.69 -37.48 26.91
N TRP A 576 -16.59 -36.71 26.95
CA TRP A 576 -15.80 -36.32 25.79
C TRP A 576 -15.12 -37.53 25.16
N ARG A 577 -15.56 -37.90 23.94
CA ARG A 577 -14.77 -38.65 22.94
C ARG A 577 -14.84 -37.85 21.64
N ALA A 578 -13.72 -37.83 20.92
CA ALA A 578 -13.44 -37.13 19.66
C ALA A 578 -14.69 -36.58 18.95
N SER A 579 -14.79 -35.25 18.86
CA SER A 579 -15.91 -34.54 18.23
C SER A 579 -16.10 -35.00 16.79
N SER A 580 -17.07 -35.88 16.62
CA SER A 580 -17.79 -36.12 15.38
C SER A 580 -18.25 -34.77 14.82
N MET A 581 -17.70 -34.43 13.66
CA MET A 581 -18.19 -33.31 12.86
C MET A 581 -19.65 -33.59 12.50
N LYS A 582 -20.60 -32.97 13.20
CA LYS A 582 -21.96 -32.78 12.68
C LYS A 582 -21.93 -31.51 11.85
N GLU A 583 -21.97 -31.75 10.54
CA GLU A 583 -22.18 -30.80 9.43
C GLU A 583 -21.12 -29.73 9.24
N LEU A 584 -20.08 -30.06 8.45
CA LEU A 584 -19.32 -29.06 7.69
C LEU A 584 -20.31 -28.23 6.85
N PRO A 585 -20.09 -26.90 6.69
CA PRO A 585 -21.13 -26.00 6.18
C PRO A 585 -21.62 -26.47 4.80
N SER A 586 -22.87 -26.90 4.72
CA SER A 586 -23.60 -27.35 3.52
C SER A 586 -23.64 -26.32 2.39
N SER A 587 -23.14 -25.11 2.61
CA SER A 587 -23.26 -23.93 1.75
C SER A 587 -22.12 -23.72 0.72
N LEU A 588 -20.94 -24.32 0.89
CA LEU A 588 -19.82 -24.18 -0.07
C LEU A 588 -20.01 -24.99 -1.36
N PRO A 589 -19.74 -24.41 -2.55
CA PRO A 589 -19.67 -25.19 -3.78
C PRO A 589 -18.56 -26.23 -3.72
N VAL A 590 -18.82 -27.39 -4.32
CA VAL A 590 -17.86 -28.48 -4.40
C VAL A 590 -17.43 -28.65 -5.85
N ALA A 591 -16.12 -28.68 -6.03
CA ALA A 591 -15.51 -28.87 -7.34
C ALA A 591 -14.58 -30.06 -7.24
N LYS A 592 -14.75 -31.01 -8.16
CA LYS A 592 -13.90 -32.19 -8.24
C LYS A 592 -12.83 -31.93 -9.29
N PHE A 593 -11.58 -32.08 -8.88
CA PHE A 593 -10.43 -32.09 -9.76
C PHE A 593 -10.14 -33.52 -10.18
N THR A 594 -10.17 -33.79 -11.49
CA THR A 594 -9.67 -35.07 -12.02
C THR A 594 -8.24 -34.85 -12.49
N SER A 595 -7.28 -35.42 -11.77
CA SER A 595 -5.85 -35.32 -12.12
C SER A 595 -5.50 -36.30 -13.24
N GLY A 596 -4.72 -35.83 -14.21
CA GLY A 596 -4.04 -36.67 -15.20
C GLY A 596 -2.72 -37.22 -14.65
N GLU A 597 -1.81 -37.59 -15.56
CA GLU A 597 -0.47 -38.05 -15.18
C GLU A 597 0.26 -37.00 -14.33
N VAL A 598 0.89 -37.46 -13.25
CA VAL A 598 1.62 -36.61 -12.29
C VAL A 598 3.11 -36.85 -12.50
N GLU A 599 3.80 -35.83 -13.00
CA GLU A 599 5.25 -35.83 -13.13
C GLU A 599 5.87 -35.28 -11.86
N VAL A 600 6.88 -35.96 -11.32
CA VAL A 600 7.59 -35.55 -10.11
C VAL A 600 9.08 -35.52 -10.39
N THR A 601 9.71 -34.36 -10.22
CA THR A 601 11.15 -34.17 -10.41
C THR A 601 11.79 -33.61 -9.15
N MET A 602 12.90 -34.22 -8.69
CA MET A 602 13.66 -33.75 -7.53
C MET A 602 15.08 -33.42 -7.94
N ARG A 603 15.58 -32.26 -7.50
CA ARG A 603 16.95 -31.79 -7.69
C ARG A 603 17.61 -31.54 -6.34
N LEU A 604 18.86 -31.96 -6.21
CA LEU A 604 19.73 -31.71 -5.06
C LEU A 604 21.02 -31.07 -5.58
N ASP A 605 21.53 -30.06 -4.88
CA ASP A 605 22.67 -29.25 -5.37
C ASP A 605 24.04 -29.97 -5.27
N ASP A 606 24.14 -31.12 -4.59
CA ASP A 606 25.40 -31.87 -4.42
C ASP A 606 25.30 -33.28 -5.03
N SER A 607 26.35 -33.69 -5.75
CA SER A 607 26.50 -35.00 -6.38
C SER A 607 26.82 -36.12 -5.38
N SER A 608 27.26 -35.78 -4.16
CA SER A 608 27.63 -36.75 -3.11
C SER A 608 26.45 -37.61 -2.59
N LEU A 609 25.20 -37.14 -2.79
CA LEU A 609 23.96 -37.82 -2.41
C LEU A 609 23.22 -38.50 -3.57
N GLN A 610 23.88 -38.76 -4.71
CA GLN A 610 23.32 -39.52 -5.84
C GLN A 610 23.00 -41.00 -5.51
N LYS A 611 23.17 -41.44 -4.26
CA LYS A 611 22.64 -42.72 -3.80
C LYS A 611 21.12 -42.65 -3.71
N VAL A 612 20.44 -43.44 -4.55
CA VAL A 612 18.97 -43.53 -4.65
C VAL A 612 18.31 -43.68 -3.27
N ASP A 613 18.93 -44.39 -2.33
CA ASP A 613 18.40 -44.62 -0.99
C ASP A 613 18.29 -43.35 -0.13
N VAL A 614 19.27 -42.45 -0.22
CA VAL A 614 19.26 -41.19 0.55
C VAL A 614 18.23 -40.24 -0.06
N ALA A 615 18.19 -40.14 -1.39
CA ALA A 615 17.16 -39.38 -2.09
C ALA A 615 15.74 -39.88 -1.76
N THR A 616 15.55 -41.20 -1.66
CA THR A 616 14.27 -41.82 -1.28
C THR A 616 13.89 -41.46 0.16
N THR A 617 14.86 -41.45 1.08
CA THR A 617 14.63 -41.09 2.49
C THR A 617 14.27 -39.61 2.63
N VAL A 618 14.96 -38.73 1.91
CA VAL A 618 14.65 -37.29 1.85
C VAL A 618 13.26 -37.07 1.25
N LEU A 619 12.91 -37.76 0.16
CA LEU A 619 11.59 -37.64 -0.47
C LEU A 619 10.46 -38.09 0.46
N LYS A 620 10.64 -39.20 1.20
CA LYS A 620 9.69 -39.66 2.23
C LYS A 620 9.49 -38.61 3.30
N GLU A 621 10.58 -37.97 3.74
CA GLU A 621 10.52 -36.90 4.73
C GLU A 621 9.75 -35.67 4.21
N VAL A 622 10.04 -35.22 2.98
CA VAL A 622 9.33 -34.10 2.34
C VAL A 622 7.84 -34.40 2.23
N ARG A 623 7.46 -35.60 1.79
CA ARG A 623 6.06 -36.05 1.70
C ARG A 623 5.34 -36.13 3.04
N MET A 624 6.07 -36.32 4.14
CA MET A 624 5.49 -36.33 5.48
C MET A 624 5.24 -34.91 6.03
N GLN A 625 6.06 -33.93 5.66
CA GLN A 625 5.95 -32.56 6.14
C GLN A 625 5.00 -31.69 5.29
N VAL A 626 4.89 -31.98 3.99
CA VAL A 626 4.06 -31.23 3.03
C VAL A 626 2.69 -31.90 2.86
N PRO A 627 1.56 -31.16 2.83
CA PRO A 627 0.23 -31.73 2.62
C PRO A 627 0.12 -32.54 1.32
N PRO A 628 -0.59 -33.68 1.31
CA PRO A 628 -0.73 -34.53 0.14
C PRO A 628 -1.38 -33.82 -1.06
N GLU A 629 -2.23 -32.82 -0.81
CA GLU A 629 -2.88 -31.99 -1.82
C GLU A 629 -1.87 -31.21 -2.67
N MET A 630 -0.65 -30.97 -2.16
CA MET A 630 0.42 -30.32 -2.92
C MET A 630 1.08 -31.24 -3.96
N PHE A 631 0.84 -32.56 -3.87
CA PHE A 631 1.32 -33.55 -4.83
C PHE A 631 0.22 -33.98 -5.80
N ASP A 632 -1.04 -33.89 -5.37
CA ASP A 632 -2.19 -34.34 -6.13
C ASP A 632 -3.43 -33.48 -5.79
N LEU A 633 -3.81 -32.58 -6.71
CA LEU A 633 -4.97 -31.71 -6.54
C LEU A 633 -6.30 -32.45 -6.59
N SER A 634 -6.36 -33.72 -7.01
CA SER A 634 -7.61 -34.51 -6.99
C SER A 634 -8.16 -34.70 -5.57
N ARG A 635 -7.30 -34.51 -4.56
CA ARG A 635 -7.63 -34.55 -3.14
C ARG A 635 -8.35 -33.29 -2.66
N ILE A 636 -8.47 -32.24 -3.47
CA ILE A 636 -9.17 -31.02 -3.09
C ILE A 636 -10.66 -31.14 -3.44
N ILE A 637 -11.52 -30.87 -2.46
CA ILE A 637 -12.99 -30.95 -2.58
C ILE A 637 -13.61 -29.57 -2.83
N CYS A 638 -13.22 -28.60 -2.01
CA CYS A 638 -13.84 -27.28 -2.03
C CYS A 638 -12.85 -26.24 -1.55
N GLY A 639 -13.29 -24.99 -1.52
CA GLY A 639 -12.39 -23.88 -1.36
C GLY A 639 -13.11 -22.55 -1.41
N THR A 640 -12.41 -21.57 -0.89
CA THR A 640 -12.96 -20.28 -0.56
C THR A 640 -11.94 -19.26 -1.01
N TYR A 641 -12.32 -18.53 -2.04
CA TYR A 641 -11.57 -17.36 -2.45
C TYR A 641 -12.00 -16.20 -1.57
N VAL A 642 -11.11 -15.79 -0.66
CA VAL A 642 -11.40 -14.76 0.33
C VAL A 642 -11.22 -13.40 -0.32
N ASP A 643 -10.04 -13.15 -0.87
CA ASP A 643 -9.70 -11.91 -1.57
C ASP A 643 -8.57 -12.18 -2.59
N PRO A 644 -8.12 -11.19 -3.39
CA PRO A 644 -7.04 -11.38 -4.37
C PRO A 644 -5.70 -11.91 -3.87
N ARG A 645 -5.52 -11.96 -2.55
CA ARG A 645 -4.30 -12.41 -1.88
C ARG A 645 -4.49 -13.74 -1.18
N LEU A 646 -5.71 -14.12 -0.79
CA LEU A 646 -5.93 -15.24 0.13
C LEU A 646 -6.91 -16.26 -0.43
N LEU A 647 -6.44 -17.51 -0.47
CA LEU A 647 -7.20 -18.68 -0.91
C LEU A 647 -7.17 -19.75 0.17
N VAL A 648 -8.33 -20.34 0.46
CA VAL A 648 -8.44 -21.51 1.34
C VAL A 648 -8.92 -22.68 0.51
N LEU A 649 -8.21 -23.82 0.56
CA LEU A 649 -8.61 -25.06 -0.11
C LEU A 649 -8.85 -26.15 0.94
N ARG A 650 -9.88 -26.98 0.75
CA ARG A 650 -10.23 -28.08 1.65
C ARG A 650 -9.90 -29.42 0.99
N GLY A 651 -9.14 -30.25 1.69
CA GLY A 651 -8.83 -31.62 1.30
C GLY A 651 -9.98 -32.60 1.56
N VAL A 652 -9.86 -33.81 1.00
CA VAL A 652 -10.78 -34.95 1.21
C VAL A 652 -10.87 -35.43 2.66
N ASP A 653 -9.82 -35.18 3.43
CA ASP A 653 -9.76 -35.42 4.87
C ASP A 653 -10.44 -34.33 5.70
N GLY A 654 -10.93 -33.26 5.06
CA GLY A 654 -11.53 -32.09 5.70
C GLY A 654 -10.52 -31.06 6.18
N SER A 655 -9.21 -31.28 5.98
CA SER A 655 -8.16 -30.31 6.31
C SER A 655 -8.29 -29.05 5.45
N ALA A 656 -7.97 -27.89 6.02
CA ALA A 656 -7.96 -26.61 5.33
C ALA A 656 -6.51 -26.17 5.09
N LEU A 657 -6.17 -25.90 3.83
CA LEU A 657 -4.92 -25.35 3.37
C LEU A 657 -5.10 -23.86 3.10
N LEU A 658 -4.33 -23.03 3.81
CA LEU A 658 -4.34 -21.58 3.70
C LEU A 658 -3.19 -21.13 2.78
N PHE A 659 -3.51 -20.38 1.73
CA PHE A 659 -2.56 -19.90 0.75
C PHE A 659 -2.56 -18.38 0.64
N THR A 660 -1.37 -17.77 0.52
CA THR A 660 -1.22 -16.38 0.08
C THR A 660 -0.71 -16.29 -1.34
N ARG A 661 -1.10 -15.25 -2.08
CA ARG A 661 -0.64 -15.04 -3.44
C ARG A 661 0.82 -14.57 -3.43
N SER A 662 1.65 -15.24 -4.23
CA SER A 662 3.03 -14.86 -4.48
C SER A 662 3.12 -14.06 -5.79
N CYS A 663 3.73 -12.88 -5.73
CA CYS A 663 3.90 -11.98 -6.88
C CYS A 663 5.36 -11.88 -7.34
N MET A 664 6.23 -12.72 -6.80
CA MET A 664 7.66 -12.81 -7.13
C MET A 664 7.90 -13.83 -8.25
#